data_AF-A0A819CAN4-F1
#
_entry.id   AF-A0A819CAN4-F1
#
_cell.length_a   1.000
_cell.length_b   1.000
_cell.length_c   1.000
_cell.angle_alpha   90.00
_cell.angle_beta   90.00
_cell.angle_gamma   90.00
#
_symmetry.space_group_name_H-M   'P 1'
#
loop_
_entity.id
_entity.type
_entity.pdbx_description
1 polymer ?
#
loop_
_entity_poly.entity_id
_entity_poly.type
_entity_poly.pdbx_seq_one_letter_code
_entity_poly.pdbx_strand_id
1 'polypeptide(L)'
;MDFVINDSEEQKAYHIHRIKDIAEESLEMLPPISGIEDVSLVPLEDAVEPLIPFLPDIAYYVPLVKQRCQRQPVDRLSNDESASIMIYTMGWKPVDQCLHVALNRTLRSKERNQLEPLFLYLKLFLTALSRLPSVHQKIYREIEFDLCERYKTDEMIVWYGFNSCSISTDDLKAEKQNVRTLLTIECISGKNIRQHSYFESEDEILLFPMTQFKVQSVSTHNNEVYSIELQEIQPLSPLIYPIIHSHTSKPTYVANYDFNGIVSKNELPFHKYDKLKIIDKHCFKDWWSAKNLRTKQLGYVPANHISSIIDLTTCEWYFNETNRHDAQRFLRQAHNGKETFLIRPSDTNQSEESLSILDFNEDKQYFHVKHYRIRRTDQGLYYISRKSTFPSLQNLVNHYQINTDGLCCLLTYPCQKIEPIVHDGLSELDRSKLSSAELLSQDYYNEVYKGTYGQRNVAIKSMKMNDKNRFLHEAKIMKELEHENIVCLYGVCTLEEPILIVMEFMKYGCLLNYLHDGPGQNIELRTILDFIVQIINGMIYLGEKGYVHCDLTARNIYVGKCDIVKIGGFGLAKQLQDDRATIDEESQLSIGWTAPEIVITNEYTIKSDVWSFGFLLYEIIFYISIPYLQYSVKEILQKVLDGYQLEKPNDCHEQYYEIMCSCWQNNSDNRPTFQTLFTRFDEFIKQLDLNDENGIYTEV
;
A
#
# COMPACT_ATOMS: atom_id res chain seq x y z
N MET A 1 -33.20 -31.02 -24.66
CA MET A 1 -34.39 -31.06 -23.79
C MET A 1 -34.12 -30.04 -22.72
N ASP A 2 -34.82 -28.91 -22.73
CA ASP A 2 -34.57 -27.85 -21.74
C ASP A 2 -35.15 -28.30 -20.39
N PHE A 3 -34.29 -28.87 -19.55
CA PHE A 3 -34.59 -29.22 -18.15
C PHE A 3 -34.59 -28.00 -17.22
N VAL A 4 -34.45 -26.80 -17.78
CA VAL A 4 -34.48 -25.53 -17.06
C VAL A 4 -35.88 -25.27 -16.52
N ILE A 5 -35.96 -24.89 -15.26
CA ILE A 5 -37.20 -24.51 -14.60
C ILE A 5 -37.64 -23.15 -15.14
N ASN A 6 -38.61 -23.15 -16.05
CA ASN A 6 -39.13 -21.95 -16.72
C ASN A 6 -40.60 -21.66 -16.43
N ASP A 7 -41.35 -22.63 -15.86
CA ASP A 7 -42.75 -22.44 -15.47
C ASP A 7 -42.84 -21.61 -14.18
N SER A 8 -43.75 -20.64 -14.12
CA SER A 8 -43.82 -19.70 -12.99
C SER A 8 -44.12 -20.37 -11.63
N GLU A 9 -44.85 -21.48 -11.61
CA GLU A 9 -45.11 -22.21 -10.36
C GLU A 9 -43.90 -23.07 -9.97
N GLU A 10 -43.23 -23.69 -10.95
CA GLU A 10 -41.98 -24.42 -10.69
C GLU A 10 -40.85 -23.49 -10.24
N GLN A 11 -40.76 -22.27 -10.78
CA GLN A 11 -39.81 -21.23 -10.37
C GLN A 11 -40.02 -20.82 -8.91
N LYS A 12 -41.27 -20.57 -8.51
CA LYS A 12 -41.61 -20.27 -7.12
C LYS A 12 -41.23 -21.44 -6.20
N ALA A 13 -41.57 -22.67 -6.57
CA ALA A 13 -41.22 -23.85 -5.80
C ALA A 13 -39.69 -24.01 -5.64
N TYR A 14 -38.94 -23.72 -6.70
CA TYR A 14 -37.48 -23.74 -6.68
C TYR A 14 -36.87 -22.62 -5.82
N HIS A 15 -37.38 -21.40 -5.92
CA HIS A 15 -36.98 -20.28 -5.06
C HIS A 15 -37.21 -20.62 -3.57
N ILE A 16 -38.39 -21.17 -3.25
CA ILE A 16 -38.74 -21.64 -1.91
C ILE A 16 -37.78 -22.74 -1.44
N HIS A 17 -37.34 -23.64 -2.32
CA HIS A 17 -36.35 -24.67 -1.98
C HIS A 17 -35.02 -24.07 -1.50
N ARG A 18 -34.52 -23.01 -2.16
CA ARG A 18 -33.28 -22.31 -1.73
C ARG A 18 -33.43 -21.67 -0.35
N ILE A 19 -34.64 -21.23 -0.02
CA ILE A 19 -34.98 -20.63 1.28
C ILE A 19 -35.12 -21.70 2.39
N LYS A 20 -35.41 -22.96 2.07
CA LYS A 20 -35.67 -24.01 3.08
C LYS A 20 -34.44 -24.78 3.57
N ASP A 21 -33.30 -24.66 2.90
CA ASP A 21 -32.11 -25.54 3.10
C ASP A 21 -31.35 -25.36 4.44
N ILE A 22 -31.65 -24.32 5.21
CA ILE A 22 -31.05 -24.02 6.52
C ILE A 22 -31.27 -25.12 7.58
N ALA A 23 -32.25 -26.00 7.39
CA ALA A 23 -32.43 -27.20 8.23
C ALA A 23 -31.13 -28.01 8.34
N GLU A 24 -30.31 -27.97 7.30
CA GLU A 24 -29.07 -28.74 7.16
C GLU A 24 -27.84 -28.04 7.76
N GLU A 25 -27.97 -26.82 8.30
CA GLU A 25 -26.83 -26.10 8.89
C GLU A 25 -26.29 -26.84 10.12
N SER A 26 -24.98 -27.09 10.15
CA SER A 26 -24.33 -27.69 11.31
C SER A 26 -24.22 -26.70 12.45
N LEU A 27 -24.70 -27.05 13.64
CA LEU A 27 -24.38 -26.33 14.89
C LEU A 27 -23.00 -26.72 15.44
N GLU A 28 -22.40 -27.80 14.93
CA GLU A 28 -21.03 -28.13 15.25
C GLU A 28 -20.08 -27.16 14.53
N MET A 29 -19.03 -26.76 15.22
CA MET A 29 -17.97 -25.97 14.62
C MET A 29 -17.18 -26.76 13.59
N LEU A 30 -17.19 -26.27 12.36
CA LEU A 30 -16.38 -26.79 11.28
C LEU A 30 -15.12 -25.92 11.11
N PRO A 31 -13.99 -26.50 10.68
CA PRO A 31 -12.79 -25.73 10.38
C PRO A 31 -13.05 -24.65 9.32
N PRO A 32 -12.32 -23.51 9.37
CA PRO A 32 -12.34 -22.49 8.32
C PRO A 32 -11.97 -23.04 6.95
N ILE A 33 -12.40 -22.36 5.88
CA ILE A 33 -12.03 -22.72 4.51
C ILE A 33 -10.80 -21.89 4.10
N SER A 34 -9.73 -22.58 3.70
CA SER A 34 -8.49 -21.96 3.21
C SER A 34 -8.01 -22.60 1.91
N GLY A 35 -7.38 -21.83 1.05
CA GLY A 35 -6.87 -22.24 -0.26
C GLY A 35 -7.58 -21.56 -1.43
N ILE A 36 -8.74 -20.94 -1.19
CA ILE A 36 -9.43 -20.11 -2.19
C ILE A 36 -8.60 -18.85 -2.49
N GLU A 37 -7.88 -18.33 -1.50
CA GLU A 37 -6.98 -17.19 -1.70
C GLU A 37 -5.86 -17.49 -2.71
N ASP A 38 -5.40 -18.73 -2.76
CA ASP A 38 -4.24 -19.17 -3.54
C ASP A 38 -4.58 -19.50 -5.01
N VAL A 39 -5.87 -19.68 -5.34
CA VAL A 39 -6.30 -19.93 -6.72
C VAL A 39 -6.48 -18.64 -7.50
N SER A 40 -6.10 -18.67 -8.78
CA SER A 40 -6.28 -17.55 -9.71
C SER A 40 -7.77 -17.30 -10.00
N LEU A 41 -8.11 -16.03 -10.21
CA LEU A 41 -9.41 -15.66 -10.76
C LEU A 41 -9.43 -16.05 -12.26
N VAL A 42 -10.40 -16.84 -12.66
CA VAL A 42 -10.53 -17.39 -14.03
C VAL A 42 -11.93 -17.13 -14.60
N PRO A 43 -12.11 -17.17 -15.94
CA PRO A 43 -13.43 -17.13 -16.57
C PRO A 43 -14.38 -18.22 -16.07
N LEU A 44 -15.69 -18.04 -16.25
CA LEU A 44 -16.70 -18.95 -15.73
C LEU A 44 -16.58 -20.38 -16.30
N GLU A 45 -16.18 -20.54 -17.57
CA GLU A 45 -15.95 -21.86 -18.18
C GLU A 45 -14.90 -22.66 -17.41
N ASP A 46 -13.75 -22.03 -17.16
CA ASP A 46 -12.64 -22.62 -16.43
C ASP A 46 -12.99 -22.82 -14.95
N ALA A 47 -13.82 -21.92 -14.39
CA ALA A 47 -14.24 -22.00 -13.01
C ALA A 47 -15.17 -23.19 -12.71
N VAL A 48 -16.00 -23.60 -13.68
CA VAL A 48 -16.91 -24.75 -13.54
C VAL A 48 -16.32 -26.06 -14.05
N GLU A 49 -15.21 -26.04 -14.78
CA GLU A 49 -14.58 -27.24 -15.35
C GLU A 49 -14.34 -28.35 -14.29
N PRO A 50 -13.81 -28.06 -13.09
CA PRO A 50 -13.62 -29.07 -12.05
C PRO A 50 -14.94 -29.61 -11.47
N LEU A 51 -16.06 -28.93 -11.72
CA LEU A 51 -17.39 -29.30 -11.22
C LEU A 51 -18.10 -30.28 -12.14
N ILE A 52 -17.72 -30.36 -13.42
CA ILE A 52 -18.37 -31.22 -14.43
C ILE A 52 -18.48 -32.69 -13.98
N PRO A 53 -17.49 -33.32 -13.32
CA PRO A 53 -17.63 -34.69 -12.85
C PRO A 53 -18.75 -34.89 -11.81
N PHE A 54 -19.12 -33.83 -11.07
CA PHE A 54 -20.14 -33.85 -10.02
C PHE A 54 -21.47 -33.25 -10.47
N LEU A 55 -21.41 -32.31 -11.42
CA LEU A 55 -22.52 -31.56 -12.00
C LEU A 55 -22.41 -31.58 -13.54
N PRO A 56 -22.71 -32.72 -14.20
CA PRO A 56 -22.41 -32.91 -15.63
C PRO A 56 -23.05 -31.86 -16.54
N ASP A 57 -24.24 -31.38 -16.18
CA ASP A 57 -25.01 -30.44 -17.00
C ASP A 57 -24.55 -28.98 -16.84
N ILE A 58 -23.68 -28.66 -15.88
CA ILE A 58 -23.28 -27.27 -15.60
C ILE A 58 -22.62 -26.59 -16.81
N ALA A 59 -21.81 -27.33 -17.56
CA ALA A 59 -21.11 -26.83 -18.75
C ALA A 59 -22.08 -26.42 -19.87
N TYR A 60 -23.25 -27.06 -19.95
CA TYR A 60 -24.28 -26.71 -20.94
C TYR A 60 -24.93 -25.36 -20.64
N TYR A 61 -25.02 -24.99 -19.35
CA TYR A 61 -25.69 -23.77 -18.91
C TYR A 61 -24.78 -22.53 -18.90
N VAL A 62 -23.45 -22.68 -18.86
CA VAL A 62 -22.50 -21.55 -18.88
C VAL A 62 -22.73 -20.60 -20.08
N PRO A 63 -22.82 -21.09 -21.34
CA PRO A 63 -23.08 -20.21 -22.48
C PRO A 63 -24.44 -19.49 -22.38
N LEU A 64 -25.45 -20.19 -21.84
CA LEU A 64 -26.81 -19.66 -21.71
C LEU A 64 -26.86 -18.47 -20.72
N VAL A 65 -26.22 -18.59 -19.56
CA VAL A 65 -26.18 -17.51 -18.56
C VAL A 65 -25.33 -16.33 -19.04
N LYS A 66 -24.21 -16.58 -19.74
CA LYS A 66 -23.38 -15.52 -20.33
C LYS A 66 -24.11 -14.72 -21.39
N GLN A 67 -24.91 -15.38 -22.22
CA GLN A 67 -25.71 -14.71 -23.24
C GLN A 67 -26.81 -13.82 -22.63
N ARG A 68 -27.35 -14.21 -21.47
CA ARG A 68 -28.35 -13.42 -20.72
C ARG A 68 -27.74 -12.25 -19.95
N CYS A 69 -26.47 -12.32 -19.60
CA CYS A 69 -25.80 -11.20 -18.93
C CYS A 69 -25.74 -9.96 -19.84
N GLN A 70 -25.93 -8.78 -19.25
CA GLN A 70 -25.83 -7.52 -19.97
C GLN A 70 -24.39 -7.33 -20.50
N ARG A 71 -24.25 -6.74 -21.70
CA ARG A 71 -22.93 -6.47 -22.30
C ARG A 71 -22.06 -5.53 -21.45
N GLN A 72 -22.69 -4.68 -20.62
CA GLN A 72 -22.05 -3.85 -19.60
C GLN A 72 -23.01 -3.71 -18.39
N PRO A 73 -22.81 -4.47 -17.30
CA PRO A 73 -23.60 -4.35 -16.08
C PRO A 73 -23.46 -2.96 -15.42
N VAL A 74 -24.55 -2.46 -14.83
CA VAL A 74 -24.62 -1.11 -14.22
C VAL A 74 -23.69 -0.98 -12.99
N ASP A 75 -23.36 -2.11 -12.38
CA ASP A 75 -22.61 -2.30 -11.13
C ASP A 75 -21.13 -2.64 -11.33
N ARG A 76 -20.60 -2.49 -12.55
CA ARG A 76 -19.18 -2.73 -12.91
C ARG A 76 -18.70 -4.17 -12.74
N LEU A 77 -19.60 -5.14 -12.56
CA LEU A 77 -19.24 -6.55 -12.61
C LEU A 77 -18.80 -6.94 -14.02
N SER A 78 -17.84 -7.85 -14.13
CA SER A 78 -17.51 -8.48 -15.42
C SER A 78 -18.66 -9.38 -15.90
N ASN A 79 -18.67 -9.74 -17.18
CA ASN A 79 -19.67 -10.67 -17.70
C ASN A 79 -19.60 -12.04 -16.97
N ASP A 80 -18.38 -12.54 -16.71
CA ASP A 80 -18.14 -13.77 -15.94
C ASP A 80 -18.61 -13.68 -14.49
N GLU A 81 -18.38 -12.55 -13.83
CA GLU A 81 -18.83 -12.30 -12.46
C GLU A 81 -20.36 -12.29 -12.36
N SER A 82 -21.02 -11.55 -13.25
CA SER A 82 -22.49 -11.54 -13.34
C SER A 82 -23.04 -12.93 -13.68
N ALA A 83 -22.41 -13.63 -14.62
CA ALA A 83 -22.82 -14.97 -15.02
C ALA A 83 -22.65 -16.01 -13.90
N SER A 84 -21.66 -15.82 -13.01
CA SER A 84 -21.48 -16.67 -11.83
C SER A 84 -22.65 -16.54 -10.84
N ILE A 85 -23.19 -15.33 -10.64
CA ILE A 85 -24.38 -15.14 -9.81
C ILE A 85 -25.62 -15.73 -10.48
N MET A 86 -25.71 -15.58 -11.79
CA MET A 86 -26.84 -16.07 -12.57
C MET A 86 -26.92 -17.61 -12.60
N ILE A 87 -25.79 -18.31 -12.75
CA ILE A 87 -25.78 -19.78 -12.71
C ILE A 87 -26.03 -20.35 -11.32
N TYR A 88 -25.67 -19.62 -10.25
CA TYR A 88 -26.01 -19.99 -8.87
C TYR A 88 -27.53 -19.97 -8.63
N THR A 89 -28.21 -18.93 -9.13
CA THR A 89 -29.68 -18.77 -8.98
C THR A 89 -30.49 -19.59 -9.97
N MET A 90 -29.86 -20.07 -11.05
CA MET A 90 -30.51 -20.87 -12.08
C MET A 90 -30.93 -22.26 -11.58
N GLY A 91 -32.18 -22.65 -11.86
CA GLY A 91 -32.71 -23.98 -11.54
C GLY A 91 -32.87 -24.89 -12.75
N TRP A 92 -32.44 -26.14 -12.60
CA TRP A 92 -32.64 -27.22 -13.57
C TRP A 92 -33.00 -28.54 -12.89
N LYS A 93 -33.60 -29.45 -13.67
CA LYS A 93 -33.93 -30.80 -13.21
C LYS A 93 -32.78 -31.78 -13.53
N PRO A 94 -32.43 -32.69 -12.60
CA PRO A 94 -33.01 -32.83 -11.26
C PRO A 94 -32.45 -31.77 -10.28
N VAL A 95 -33.28 -31.30 -9.34
CA VAL A 95 -32.99 -30.14 -8.48
C VAL A 95 -31.76 -30.33 -7.59
N ASP A 96 -31.49 -31.57 -7.17
CA ASP A 96 -30.32 -31.94 -6.38
C ASP A 96 -28.98 -31.79 -7.12
N GLN A 97 -29.02 -31.66 -8.46
CA GLN A 97 -27.88 -31.34 -9.30
C GLN A 97 -27.79 -29.85 -9.64
N CYS A 98 -28.62 -28.99 -9.04
CA CYS A 98 -28.42 -27.56 -9.15
C CYS A 98 -27.18 -27.11 -8.39
N LEU A 99 -26.49 -26.10 -8.93
CA LEU A 99 -25.24 -25.60 -8.35
C LEU A 99 -25.42 -25.08 -6.92
N HIS A 100 -26.52 -24.37 -6.61
CA HIS A 100 -26.74 -23.89 -5.24
C HIS A 100 -26.84 -25.05 -4.23
N VAL A 101 -27.51 -26.16 -4.59
CA VAL A 101 -27.67 -27.34 -3.71
C VAL A 101 -26.31 -27.97 -3.47
N ALA A 102 -25.56 -28.25 -4.55
CA ALA A 102 -24.26 -28.89 -4.44
C ALA A 102 -23.24 -28.02 -3.69
N LEU A 103 -23.25 -26.71 -3.92
CA LEU A 103 -22.36 -25.76 -3.27
C LEU A 103 -22.66 -25.68 -1.76
N ASN A 104 -23.92 -25.42 -1.38
CA ASN A 104 -24.31 -25.30 0.02
C ASN A 104 -24.15 -26.61 0.79
N ARG A 105 -24.47 -27.77 0.17
CA ARG A 105 -24.22 -29.09 0.77
C ARG A 105 -22.74 -29.29 1.09
N THR A 106 -21.86 -28.94 0.15
CA THR A 106 -20.41 -29.09 0.33
C THR A 106 -19.86 -28.12 1.37
N LEU A 107 -20.35 -26.87 1.41
CA LEU A 107 -19.99 -25.88 2.44
C LEU A 107 -20.37 -26.32 3.86
N ARG A 108 -21.45 -27.08 4.02
CA ARG A 108 -21.91 -27.67 5.29
C ARG A 108 -21.19 -28.98 5.66
N SER A 109 -20.41 -29.57 4.76
CA SER A 109 -19.73 -30.85 4.99
C SER A 109 -18.59 -30.73 6.01
N LYS A 110 -18.47 -31.75 6.88
CA LYS A 110 -17.31 -31.93 7.79
C LYS A 110 -16.04 -32.28 7.00
N GLU A 111 -16.18 -32.87 5.82
CA GLU A 111 -15.07 -33.26 4.96
C GLU A 111 -14.61 -32.09 4.08
N ARG A 112 -13.81 -31.18 4.65
CA ARG A 112 -13.37 -29.94 3.96
C ARG A 112 -12.63 -30.17 2.64
N ASN A 113 -12.00 -31.32 2.45
CA ASN A 113 -11.31 -31.65 1.20
C ASN A 113 -12.27 -31.73 0.00
N GLN A 114 -13.56 -31.98 0.23
CA GLN A 114 -14.57 -32.00 -0.84
C GLN A 114 -14.82 -30.60 -1.45
N LEU A 115 -14.36 -29.53 -0.81
CA LEU A 115 -14.50 -28.16 -1.31
C LEU A 115 -13.47 -27.79 -2.38
N GLU A 116 -12.36 -28.51 -2.48
CA GLU A 116 -11.25 -28.17 -3.38
C GLU A 116 -11.68 -28.01 -4.85
N PRO A 117 -12.55 -28.88 -5.43
CA PRO A 117 -13.08 -28.68 -6.78
C PRO A 117 -13.89 -27.39 -6.96
N LEU A 118 -14.47 -26.84 -5.88
CA LEU A 118 -15.29 -25.62 -5.90
C LEU A 118 -14.46 -24.34 -5.76
N PHE A 119 -13.15 -24.41 -5.53
CA PHE A 119 -12.34 -23.22 -5.22
C PHE A 119 -12.31 -22.20 -6.36
N LEU A 120 -12.17 -22.63 -7.62
CA LEU A 120 -12.18 -21.71 -8.76
C LEU A 120 -13.54 -21.01 -8.90
N TYR A 121 -14.64 -21.76 -8.79
CA TYR A 121 -15.98 -21.20 -8.81
C TYR A 121 -16.23 -20.25 -7.62
N LEU A 122 -15.89 -20.67 -6.40
CA LEU A 122 -16.00 -19.84 -5.19
C LEU A 122 -15.19 -18.55 -5.31
N LYS A 123 -13.98 -18.60 -5.88
CA LYS A 123 -13.17 -17.41 -6.15
C LYS A 123 -13.92 -16.42 -7.03
N LEU A 124 -14.45 -16.88 -8.17
CA LEU A 124 -15.19 -16.01 -9.08
C LEU A 124 -16.46 -15.45 -8.44
N PHE A 125 -17.24 -16.32 -7.80
CA PHE A 125 -18.54 -15.97 -7.21
C PHE A 125 -18.42 -15.01 -6.03
N LEU A 126 -17.49 -15.26 -5.09
CA LEU A 126 -17.24 -14.36 -3.96
C LEU A 126 -16.66 -13.01 -4.42
N THR A 127 -15.85 -13.00 -5.49
CA THR A 127 -15.35 -11.75 -6.09
C THR A 127 -16.51 -10.92 -6.62
N ALA A 128 -17.43 -11.55 -7.37
CA ALA A 128 -18.62 -10.89 -7.89
C ALA A 128 -19.47 -10.27 -6.77
N LEU A 129 -19.81 -11.06 -5.74
CA LEU A 129 -20.60 -10.59 -4.60
C LEU A 129 -19.90 -9.47 -3.81
N SER A 130 -18.57 -9.53 -3.65
CA SER A 130 -17.82 -8.50 -2.92
C SER A 130 -17.86 -7.12 -3.58
N ARG A 131 -18.08 -7.06 -4.90
CA ARG A 131 -18.21 -5.80 -5.67
C ARG A 131 -19.60 -5.19 -5.63
N LEU A 132 -20.62 -5.97 -5.28
CA LEU A 132 -21.97 -5.45 -5.08
C LEU A 132 -22.07 -4.65 -3.77
N PRO A 133 -22.91 -3.60 -3.71
CA PRO A 133 -23.11 -2.84 -2.48
C PRO A 133 -23.75 -3.71 -1.38
N SER A 134 -23.30 -3.54 -0.14
CA SER A 134 -23.89 -4.22 1.02
C SER A 134 -25.20 -3.57 1.46
N VAL A 135 -26.15 -4.42 1.83
CA VAL A 135 -27.47 -4.06 2.33
C VAL A 135 -27.42 -4.02 3.87
N HIS A 136 -27.80 -2.88 4.45
CA HIS A 136 -27.73 -2.62 5.89
C HIS A 136 -29.14 -2.38 6.46
N GLN A 137 -29.94 -3.43 6.53
CA GLN A 137 -31.34 -3.38 6.98
C GLN A 137 -31.79 -4.74 7.53
N LYS A 138 -33.00 -4.77 8.10
CA LYS A 138 -33.62 -6.04 8.46
C LYS A 138 -34.00 -6.82 7.20
N ILE A 139 -33.64 -8.10 7.19
CA ILE A 139 -34.04 -9.08 6.19
C ILE A 139 -34.69 -10.27 6.89
N TYR A 140 -35.47 -11.03 6.12
CA TYR A 140 -36.36 -12.04 6.63
C TYR A 140 -36.18 -13.36 5.89
N ARG A 141 -36.34 -14.45 6.64
CA ARG A 141 -36.35 -15.80 6.09
C ARG A 141 -37.39 -16.64 6.83
N GLU A 142 -38.25 -17.35 6.08
CA GLU A 142 -39.32 -18.18 6.66
C GLU A 142 -39.09 -19.67 6.35
N ILE A 143 -39.35 -20.50 7.35
CA ILE A 143 -39.02 -21.93 7.34
C ILE A 143 -40.21 -22.71 7.90
N GLU A 144 -40.61 -23.80 7.24
CA GLU A 144 -41.81 -24.60 7.59
C GLU A 144 -41.54 -25.69 8.64
N PHE A 145 -40.79 -25.37 9.69
CA PHE A 145 -40.61 -26.22 10.88
C PHE A 145 -40.12 -25.41 12.08
N ASP A 146 -40.21 -25.98 13.28
CA ASP A 146 -39.73 -25.40 14.53
C ASP A 146 -38.21 -25.50 14.62
N LEU A 147 -37.55 -24.36 14.80
CA LEU A 147 -36.10 -24.26 15.02
C LEU A 147 -35.74 -23.77 16.43
N CYS A 148 -36.69 -23.47 17.31
CA CYS A 148 -36.41 -22.81 18.58
C CYS A 148 -35.46 -23.59 19.49
N GLU A 149 -35.51 -24.93 19.49
CA GLU A 149 -34.58 -25.73 20.31
C GLU A 149 -33.12 -25.65 19.83
N ARG A 150 -32.89 -25.24 18.58
CA ARG A 150 -31.56 -25.15 17.95
C ARG A 150 -30.84 -23.84 18.23
N TYR A 151 -31.56 -22.79 18.63
CA TYR A 151 -31.01 -21.47 18.86
C TYR A 151 -31.25 -21.06 20.31
N LYS A 152 -30.20 -20.57 20.98
CA LYS A 152 -30.32 -20.05 22.34
C LYS A 152 -29.95 -18.58 22.35
N THR A 153 -30.71 -17.77 23.08
CA THR A 153 -30.40 -16.35 23.28
C THR A 153 -28.96 -16.17 23.77
N ASP A 154 -28.28 -15.15 23.23
CA ASP A 154 -26.86 -14.82 23.44
C ASP A 154 -25.84 -15.84 22.89
N GLU A 155 -26.29 -16.90 22.21
CA GLU A 155 -25.39 -17.85 21.55
C GLU A 155 -24.82 -17.27 20.24
N MET A 156 -23.57 -17.63 19.96
CA MET A 156 -22.91 -17.35 18.70
C MET A 156 -23.05 -18.53 17.76
N ILE A 157 -23.50 -18.26 16.54
CA ILE A 157 -23.75 -19.27 15.53
C ILE A 157 -23.06 -18.90 14.21
N VAL A 158 -22.83 -19.91 13.38
CA VAL A 158 -22.27 -19.75 12.03
C VAL A 158 -23.20 -20.43 11.05
N TRP A 159 -23.60 -19.73 9.99
CA TRP A 159 -24.24 -20.37 8.85
C TRP A 159 -23.21 -20.60 7.76
N TYR A 160 -22.94 -21.86 7.43
CA TYR A 160 -21.84 -22.24 6.55
C TYR A 160 -22.17 -22.10 5.07
N GLY A 161 -23.44 -22.27 4.67
CA GLY A 161 -23.89 -22.07 3.29
C GLY A 161 -24.12 -20.60 2.91
N PHE A 162 -24.30 -20.35 1.63
CA PHE A 162 -24.93 -19.10 1.16
C PHE A 162 -26.41 -19.11 1.53
N ASN A 163 -26.94 -17.96 1.94
CA ASN A 163 -28.29 -17.87 2.49
C ASN A 163 -29.13 -16.82 1.78
N SER A 164 -30.16 -17.28 1.06
CA SER A 164 -31.17 -16.46 0.40
C SER A 164 -32.18 -15.90 1.39
N CYS A 165 -32.38 -14.59 1.39
CA CYS A 165 -33.29 -13.86 2.27
C CYS A 165 -34.13 -12.85 1.49
N SER A 166 -35.26 -12.42 2.06
CA SER A 166 -36.12 -11.37 1.51
C SER A 166 -36.05 -10.07 2.32
N ILE A 167 -36.28 -8.94 1.67
CA ILE A 167 -36.46 -7.63 2.32
C ILE A 167 -37.88 -7.50 2.92
N SER A 168 -38.85 -8.24 2.39
CA SER A 168 -40.26 -8.16 2.79
C SER A 168 -40.77 -9.47 3.34
N THR A 169 -41.60 -9.39 4.39
CA THR A 169 -42.38 -10.53 4.88
C THR A 169 -43.55 -10.86 3.97
N ASP A 170 -43.99 -9.95 3.10
CA ASP A 170 -45.15 -10.16 2.21
C ASP A 170 -44.85 -11.16 1.08
N ASP A 171 -43.57 -11.33 0.74
CA ASP A 171 -43.08 -12.32 -0.23
C ASP A 171 -43.01 -13.72 0.37
N LEU A 172 -43.08 -13.84 1.70
CA LEU A 172 -43.01 -15.10 2.43
C LEU A 172 -44.44 -15.67 2.55
N LYS A 173 -44.80 -16.54 1.60
CA LYS A 173 -46.11 -17.20 1.52
C LYS A 173 -46.00 -18.68 1.88
N ALA A 174 -45.62 -19.01 3.10
CA ALA A 174 -45.91 -20.36 3.58
C ALA A 174 -47.43 -20.52 3.71
N GLU A 175 -47.94 -21.70 3.38
CA GLU A 175 -49.33 -22.04 3.63
C GLU A 175 -49.62 -21.90 5.13
N LYS A 176 -50.61 -21.06 5.48
CA LYS A 176 -50.95 -20.65 6.86
C LYS A 176 -51.38 -21.81 7.80
N GLN A 177 -51.22 -23.07 7.42
CA GLN A 177 -51.69 -24.24 8.15
C GLN A 177 -50.57 -25.09 8.80
N ASN A 178 -49.29 -24.72 8.63
CA ASN A 178 -48.16 -25.50 9.16
C ASN A 178 -47.31 -24.71 10.17
N VAL A 179 -46.68 -25.45 11.08
CA VAL A 179 -45.67 -24.92 12.01
C VAL A 179 -44.55 -24.23 11.23
N ARG A 180 -44.18 -23.01 11.64
CA ARG A 180 -43.16 -22.23 10.94
C ARG A 180 -42.27 -21.41 11.86
N THR A 181 -41.03 -21.17 11.43
CA THR A 181 -40.08 -20.24 12.06
C THR A 181 -39.80 -19.06 11.14
N LEU A 182 -40.00 -17.84 11.63
CA LEU A 182 -39.57 -16.59 11.01
C LEU A 182 -38.23 -16.15 11.61
N LEU A 183 -37.20 -16.10 10.78
CA LEU A 183 -35.91 -15.51 11.10
C LEU A 183 -35.91 -14.04 10.70
N THR A 184 -35.66 -13.17 11.67
CA THR A 184 -35.44 -11.73 11.45
C THR A 184 -33.97 -11.44 11.68
N ILE A 185 -33.29 -10.93 10.65
CA ILE A 185 -31.83 -10.77 10.66
C ILE A 185 -31.50 -9.28 10.51
N GLU A 186 -30.79 -8.71 11.49
CA GLU A 186 -30.11 -7.43 11.33
C GLU A 186 -28.87 -7.65 10.47
N CYS A 187 -29.00 -7.38 9.18
CA CYS A 187 -27.98 -7.64 8.17
C CYS A 187 -27.05 -6.43 7.98
N ILE A 188 -25.76 -6.71 7.81
CA ILE A 188 -24.71 -5.72 7.53
C ILE A 188 -23.97 -6.01 6.22
N SER A 189 -23.89 -7.27 5.77
CA SER A 189 -23.05 -7.65 4.62
C SER A 189 -23.80 -8.22 3.40
N GLY A 190 -25.10 -8.46 3.53
CA GLY A 190 -25.92 -9.07 2.49
C GLY A 190 -25.89 -8.31 1.17
N LYS A 191 -25.99 -9.03 0.05
CA LYS A 191 -25.89 -8.47 -1.30
C LYS A 191 -27.23 -8.59 -2.01
N ASN A 192 -27.73 -7.49 -2.56
CA ASN A 192 -28.88 -7.54 -3.46
C ASN A 192 -28.41 -8.10 -4.80
N ILE A 193 -28.92 -9.28 -5.18
CA ILE A 193 -28.53 -9.99 -6.40
C ILE A 193 -29.58 -9.92 -7.51
N ARG A 194 -30.63 -9.12 -7.33
CA ARG A 194 -31.79 -9.05 -8.25
C ARG A 194 -31.40 -8.82 -9.71
N GLN A 195 -30.43 -7.94 -9.97
CA GLN A 195 -29.99 -7.61 -11.33
C GLN A 195 -29.20 -8.73 -12.02
N HIS A 196 -28.77 -9.75 -11.26
CA HIS A 196 -27.96 -10.87 -11.75
C HIS A 196 -28.62 -12.23 -11.48
N SER A 197 -29.84 -12.26 -10.93
CA SER A 197 -30.58 -13.51 -10.81
C SER A 197 -30.99 -14.02 -12.19
N TYR A 198 -31.04 -15.34 -12.36
CA TYR A 198 -31.64 -15.98 -13.54
C TYR A 198 -33.14 -15.66 -13.67
N PHE A 199 -33.81 -15.39 -12.54
CA PHE A 199 -35.24 -15.10 -12.47
C PHE A 199 -35.47 -13.61 -12.18
N GLU A 200 -35.93 -12.87 -13.18
CA GLU A 200 -36.09 -11.39 -13.11
C GLU A 200 -37.08 -10.92 -12.01
N SER A 201 -37.98 -11.79 -11.57
CA SER A 201 -38.95 -11.51 -10.51
C SER A 201 -38.40 -11.68 -9.10
N GLU A 202 -37.21 -12.24 -8.92
CA GLU A 202 -36.63 -12.46 -7.60
C GLU A 202 -36.03 -11.18 -7.02
N ASP A 203 -36.47 -10.80 -5.82
CA ASP A 203 -35.87 -9.72 -5.03
C ASP A 203 -35.12 -10.31 -3.84
N GLU A 204 -33.97 -10.91 -4.13
CA GLU A 204 -33.20 -11.73 -3.20
C GLU A 204 -32.00 -10.96 -2.61
N ILE A 205 -31.87 -11.04 -1.28
CA ILE A 205 -30.65 -10.69 -0.56
C ILE A 205 -29.89 -11.96 -0.23
N LEU A 206 -28.68 -12.07 -0.76
CA LEU A 206 -27.79 -13.20 -0.51
C LEU A 206 -26.78 -12.85 0.57
N LEU A 207 -26.73 -13.66 1.62
CA LEU A 207 -25.68 -13.61 2.65
C LEU A 207 -24.51 -14.51 2.26
N PHE A 208 -23.30 -14.11 2.66
CA PHE A 208 -22.07 -14.86 2.43
C PHE A 208 -22.06 -16.20 3.20
N PRO A 209 -21.25 -17.17 2.76
CA PRO A 209 -21.02 -18.39 3.52
C PRO A 209 -20.19 -18.06 4.76
N MET A 210 -20.39 -18.86 5.81
CA MET A 210 -19.78 -18.66 7.13
C MET A 210 -20.11 -17.31 7.77
N THR A 211 -21.29 -16.78 7.49
CA THR A 211 -21.80 -15.58 8.17
C THR A 211 -22.05 -15.91 9.65
N GLN A 212 -21.57 -15.04 10.53
CA GLN A 212 -21.68 -15.21 11.98
C GLN A 212 -22.83 -14.36 12.52
N PHE A 213 -23.57 -14.92 13.47
CA PHE A 213 -24.64 -14.19 14.13
C PHE A 213 -24.58 -14.36 15.64
N LYS A 214 -25.07 -13.34 16.34
CA LYS A 214 -25.51 -13.45 17.72
C LYS A 214 -27.03 -13.59 17.74
N VAL A 215 -27.51 -14.62 18.44
CA VAL A 215 -28.95 -14.81 18.67
C VAL A 215 -29.42 -13.77 19.69
N GLN A 216 -30.28 -12.86 19.27
CA GLN A 216 -30.81 -11.77 20.11
C GLN A 216 -32.01 -12.23 20.92
N SER A 217 -32.92 -12.96 20.30
CA SER A 217 -34.12 -13.46 20.96
C SER A 217 -34.70 -14.67 20.24
N VAL A 218 -35.36 -15.53 21.01
CA VAL A 218 -36.13 -16.68 20.54
C VAL A 218 -37.48 -16.61 21.23
N SER A 219 -38.55 -16.55 20.45
CA SER A 219 -39.91 -16.36 20.95
C SER A 219 -40.91 -17.22 20.18
N THR A 220 -42.06 -17.49 20.83
CA THR A 220 -43.14 -18.31 20.27
C THR A 220 -44.43 -17.51 20.27
N HIS A 221 -45.12 -17.51 19.14
CA HIS A 221 -46.43 -16.90 18.95
C HIS A 221 -47.46 -17.99 18.64
N ASN A 222 -48.47 -18.13 19.50
CA ASN A 222 -49.61 -19.04 19.34
C ASN A 222 -49.27 -20.53 19.10
N ASN A 223 -48.09 -21.01 19.55
CA ASN A 223 -47.59 -22.39 19.40
C ASN A 223 -47.46 -22.94 17.96
N GLU A 224 -47.63 -22.08 16.95
CA GLU A 224 -47.53 -22.47 15.53
C GLU A 224 -46.55 -21.59 14.76
N VAL A 225 -46.24 -20.39 15.27
CA VAL A 225 -45.30 -19.44 14.66
C VAL A 225 -44.18 -19.12 15.64
N TYR A 226 -42.97 -19.49 15.27
CA TYR A 226 -41.75 -19.26 16.02
C TYR A 226 -41.00 -18.07 15.43
N SER A 227 -40.30 -17.31 16.26
CA SER A 227 -39.57 -16.12 15.82
C SER A 227 -38.19 -16.11 16.45
N ILE A 228 -37.18 -15.98 15.60
CA ILE A 228 -35.77 -15.95 15.99
C ILE A 228 -35.15 -14.67 15.43
N GLU A 229 -34.62 -13.84 16.32
CA GLU A 229 -33.94 -12.60 15.96
C GLU A 229 -32.43 -12.83 15.99
N LEU A 230 -31.77 -12.52 14.87
CA LEU A 230 -30.33 -12.66 14.68
C LEU A 230 -29.71 -11.29 14.39
N GLN A 231 -28.55 -11.05 14.98
CA GLN A 231 -27.71 -9.90 14.62
C GLN A 231 -26.47 -10.41 13.91
N GLU A 232 -26.28 -10.01 12.66
CA GLU A 232 -25.04 -10.33 11.94
C GLU A 232 -23.85 -9.64 12.61
N ILE A 233 -22.77 -10.39 12.77
CA ILE A 233 -21.53 -9.91 13.38
C ILE A 233 -20.44 -9.85 12.33
N GLN A 234 -19.76 -8.72 12.24
CA GLN A 234 -18.54 -8.60 11.44
C GLN A 234 -17.38 -9.23 12.21
N PRO A 235 -16.83 -10.38 11.75
CA PRO A 235 -15.78 -11.06 12.50
C PRO A 235 -14.43 -10.34 12.34
N LEU A 236 -13.61 -10.33 13.40
CA LEU A 236 -12.25 -9.77 13.39
C LEU A 236 -11.29 -10.51 12.44
N SER A 237 -11.60 -11.76 12.10
CA SER A 237 -10.99 -12.48 10.98
C SER A 237 -12.07 -13.28 10.26
N PRO A 238 -12.13 -13.21 8.93
CA PRO A 238 -13.20 -13.84 8.18
C PRO A 238 -12.94 -15.34 8.04
N LEU A 239 -13.97 -16.15 8.28
CA LEU A 239 -13.91 -17.63 8.17
C LEU A 239 -13.70 -18.11 6.72
N ILE A 240 -13.89 -17.18 5.77
CA ILE A 240 -13.46 -17.24 4.37
C ILE A 240 -12.76 -15.94 4.02
N TYR A 241 -11.51 -15.99 3.57
CA TYR A 241 -10.75 -14.77 3.30
C TYR A 241 -11.39 -13.97 2.14
N PRO A 242 -11.72 -12.67 2.31
CA PRO A 242 -12.27 -11.84 1.26
C PRO A 242 -11.21 -11.63 0.18
N ILE A 243 -11.66 -11.60 -1.08
CA ILE A 243 -10.79 -11.64 -2.26
C ILE A 243 -10.18 -10.25 -2.58
N ILE A 244 -10.52 -9.23 -1.80
CA ILE A 244 -10.03 -7.88 -2.00
C ILE A 244 -8.80 -7.66 -1.12
N HIS A 245 -7.64 -7.75 -1.78
CA HIS A 245 -6.33 -7.31 -1.29
C HIS A 245 -5.85 -7.95 0.00
N SER A 246 -5.27 -9.15 -0.10
CA SER A 246 -3.98 -9.39 0.56
C SER A 246 -3.35 -10.71 0.13
N HIS A 247 -2.22 -10.64 -0.55
CA HIS A 247 -1.17 -11.64 -0.34
C HIS A 247 -0.53 -11.38 1.04
N THR A 248 -1.32 -11.52 2.11
CA THR A 248 -0.79 -11.53 3.48
C THR A 248 -0.34 -12.94 3.78
N SER A 249 0.96 -13.15 3.93
CA SER A 249 1.49 -14.34 4.56
C SER A 249 0.86 -14.47 5.96
N LYS A 250 0.10 -15.55 6.21
CA LYS A 250 -0.53 -15.74 7.53
C LYS A 250 0.57 -15.77 8.61
N PRO A 251 0.44 -15.00 9.72
CA PRO A 251 1.49 -14.87 10.72
C PRO A 251 1.81 -16.22 11.37
N THR A 252 3.10 -16.48 11.55
CA THR A 252 3.58 -17.67 12.27
C THR A 252 3.62 -17.37 13.76
N TYR A 253 3.29 -18.33 14.61
CA TYR A 253 3.24 -18.23 16.07
C TYR A 253 4.27 -19.20 16.66
N VAL A 254 4.73 -18.93 17.87
CA VAL A 254 5.60 -19.81 18.64
C VAL A 254 4.90 -20.29 19.90
N ALA A 255 5.01 -21.57 20.22
CA ALA A 255 4.54 -22.13 21.48
C ALA A 255 5.42 -21.66 22.65
N ASN A 256 4.80 -21.05 23.66
CA ASN A 256 5.46 -20.60 24.88
C ASN A 256 5.56 -21.72 25.94
N TYR A 257 4.73 -22.76 25.82
CA TYR A 257 4.64 -23.90 26.74
C TYR A 257 4.37 -25.19 25.97
N ASP A 258 4.60 -26.34 26.60
CA ASP A 258 4.18 -27.64 26.07
C ASP A 258 2.65 -27.81 26.21
N PHE A 259 2.02 -28.48 25.25
CA PHE A 259 0.59 -28.79 25.27
C PHE A 259 0.32 -30.18 24.71
N ASN A 260 -0.29 -31.05 25.52
CA ASN A 260 -0.46 -32.47 25.20
C ASN A 260 -1.70 -32.78 24.34
N GLY A 261 -2.71 -31.89 24.33
CA GLY A 261 -3.95 -32.02 23.55
C GLY A 261 -4.84 -33.24 23.87
N ILE A 262 -6.12 -33.15 23.53
CA ILE A 262 -7.07 -34.28 23.51
C ILE A 262 -7.54 -34.55 22.07
N VAL A 263 -7.15 -35.72 21.53
CA VAL A 263 -7.43 -36.12 20.13
C VAL A 263 -8.92 -36.16 19.81
N SER A 264 -9.77 -36.62 20.74
CA SER A 264 -11.23 -36.70 20.53
C SER A 264 -11.94 -35.35 20.46
N LYS A 265 -11.24 -34.24 20.77
CA LYS A 265 -11.74 -32.86 20.68
C LYS A 265 -11.04 -32.05 19.58
N ASN A 266 -10.29 -32.72 18.71
CA ASN A 266 -9.47 -32.08 17.66
C ASN A 266 -8.44 -31.07 18.21
N GLU A 267 -7.97 -31.23 19.45
CA GLU A 267 -6.91 -30.38 20.02
C GLU A 267 -5.53 -30.85 19.51
N LEU A 268 -4.70 -29.90 19.09
CA LEU A 268 -3.41 -30.15 18.46
C LEU A 268 -2.28 -30.19 19.51
N PRO A 269 -1.59 -31.32 19.72
CA PRO A 269 -0.41 -31.35 20.59
C PRO A 269 0.78 -30.57 19.99
N PHE A 270 1.53 -29.88 20.84
CA PHE A 270 2.76 -29.17 20.47
C PHE A 270 3.75 -29.07 21.63
N HIS A 271 5.05 -28.96 21.31
CA HIS A 271 6.09 -28.69 22.30
C HIS A 271 6.40 -27.20 22.38
N LYS A 272 6.91 -26.75 23.53
CA LYS A 272 7.44 -25.40 23.70
C LYS A 272 8.46 -25.12 22.59
N TYR A 273 8.34 -23.94 21.98
CA TYR A 273 9.06 -23.45 20.81
C TYR A 273 8.66 -24.05 19.45
N ASP A 274 7.67 -24.94 19.39
CA ASP A 274 7.09 -25.33 18.09
C ASP A 274 6.53 -24.09 17.38
N LYS A 275 6.83 -23.98 16.08
CA LYS A 275 6.24 -22.96 15.22
C LYS A 275 4.89 -23.44 14.71
N LEU A 276 3.88 -22.60 14.87
CA LEU A 276 2.50 -22.88 14.51
C LEU A 276 2.04 -21.84 13.48
N LYS A 277 1.42 -22.27 12.39
CA LYS A 277 0.74 -21.35 11.48
C LYS A 277 -0.71 -21.27 11.93
N ILE A 278 -1.14 -20.11 12.42
CA ILE A 278 -2.53 -19.92 12.84
C ILE A 278 -3.39 -19.79 11.59
N ILE A 279 -4.43 -20.62 11.56
CA ILE A 279 -5.39 -20.71 10.47
C ILE A 279 -6.59 -19.83 10.79
N ASP A 280 -7.04 -19.85 12.05
CA ASP A 280 -8.10 -18.99 12.58
C ASP A 280 -7.96 -18.77 14.10
N LYS A 281 -8.27 -17.55 14.54
CA LYS A 281 -8.19 -17.08 15.93
C LYS A 281 -9.56 -16.94 16.62
N HIS A 282 -10.66 -17.12 15.89
CA HIS A 282 -11.96 -16.62 16.32
C HIS A 282 -13.10 -17.64 16.38
N CYS A 283 -12.83 -18.94 16.15
CA CYS A 283 -13.82 -19.98 16.48
C CYS A 283 -14.29 -19.91 17.94
N PHE A 284 -13.39 -19.66 18.90
CA PHE A 284 -13.72 -19.48 20.32
C PHE A 284 -12.72 -18.55 21.02
N LYS A 285 -13.19 -17.79 22.03
CA LYS A 285 -12.42 -16.76 22.74
C LYS A 285 -11.04 -17.21 23.25
N ASP A 286 -10.88 -18.50 23.57
CA ASP A 286 -9.66 -19.05 24.17
C ASP A 286 -8.94 -20.13 23.32
N TRP A 287 -9.49 -20.50 22.15
CA TRP A 287 -8.98 -21.61 21.32
C TRP A 287 -8.92 -21.24 19.84
N TRP A 288 -7.74 -21.42 19.23
CA TRP A 288 -7.42 -21.06 17.85
C TRP A 288 -7.16 -22.30 17.02
N SER A 289 -7.51 -22.31 15.73
CA SER A 289 -7.10 -23.39 14.84
C SER A 289 -5.70 -23.12 14.27
N ALA A 290 -4.85 -24.14 14.27
CA ALA A 290 -3.45 -24.01 13.90
C ALA A 290 -2.94 -25.23 13.13
N LYS A 291 -1.88 -25.01 12.35
CA LYS A 291 -1.03 -26.08 11.79
C LYS A 291 0.31 -26.07 12.49
N ASN A 292 0.70 -27.17 13.11
CA ASN A 292 2.05 -27.31 13.63
C ASN A 292 3.01 -27.49 12.45
N LEU A 293 3.98 -26.59 12.31
CA LEU A 293 4.89 -26.59 11.15
C LEU A 293 5.91 -27.72 11.20
N ARG A 294 6.18 -28.28 12.38
CA ARG A 294 7.06 -29.45 12.59
C ARG A 294 6.32 -30.75 12.27
N THR A 295 5.16 -30.98 12.86
CA THR A 295 4.40 -32.24 12.66
C THR A 295 3.48 -32.23 11.45
N LYS A 296 3.24 -31.05 10.85
CA LYS A 296 2.28 -30.78 9.77
C LYS A 296 0.81 -31.05 10.12
N GLN A 297 0.51 -31.41 11.37
CA GLN A 297 -0.83 -31.69 11.84
C GLN A 297 -1.65 -30.42 12.08
N LEU A 298 -2.97 -30.56 11.96
CA LEU A 298 -3.97 -29.51 12.12
C LEU A 298 -4.82 -29.78 13.36
N GLY A 299 -5.22 -28.74 14.07
CA GLY A 299 -6.17 -28.83 15.19
C GLY A 299 -6.22 -27.55 16.02
N TYR A 300 -6.94 -27.60 17.14
CA TYR A 300 -7.14 -26.45 18.03
C TYR A 300 -6.02 -26.32 19.06
N VAL A 301 -5.56 -25.10 19.29
CA VAL A 301 -4.53 -24.75 20.26
C VAL A 301 -5.05 -23.65 21.18
N PRO A 302 -4.69 -23.66 22.48
CA PRO A 302 -5.11 -22.61 23.39
C PRO A 302 -4.33 -21.31 23.13
N ALA A 303 -5.05 -20.21 22.95
CA ALA A 303 -4.54 -18.90 22.56
C ALA A 303 -3.43 -18.36 23.50
N ASN A 304 -3.59 -18.61 24.80
CA ASN A 304 -2.66 -18.18 25.85
C ASN A 304 -1.34 -18.96 25.88
N HIS A 305 -1.22 -20.07 25.12
CA HIS A 305 0.01 -20.87 25.09
C HIS A 305 0.97 -20.47 23.97
N ILE A 306 0.61 -19.49 23.14
CA ILE A 306 1.31 -19.19 21.88
C ILE A 306 1.45 -17.67 21.67
N SER A 307 2.53 -17.24 21.02
CA SER A 307 2.83 -15.82 20.73
C SER A 307 3.08 -15.60 19.24
N SER A 308 2.59 -14.50 18.66
CA SER A 308 2.81 -14.16 17.25
C SER A 308 4.29 -13.85 16.98
N ILE A 309 4.89 -14.53 16.00
CA ILE A 309 6.12 -14.10 15.33
C ILE A 309 5.68 -13.16 14.22
N ILE A 310 5.62 -11.85 14.51
CA ILE A 310 5.33 -10.84 13.51
C ILE A 310 6.60 -10.60 12.70
N ASP A 311 6.49 -10.71 11.37
CA ASP A 311 7.47 -10.15 10.47
C ASP A 311 7.24 -8.63 10.44
N LEU A 312 8.09 -7.89 11.15
CA LEU A 312 7.98 -6.44 11.27
C LEU A 312 7.99 -5.74 9.91
N THR A 313 8.57 -6.35 8.87
CA THR A 313 8.60 -5.76 7.51
C THR A 313 7.21 -5.65 6.87
N THR A 314 6.26 -6.47 7.32
CA THR A 314 4.88 -6.50 6.80
C THR A 314 3.93 -5.52 7.50
N CYS A 315 4.34 -4.92 8.62
CA CYS A 315 3.51 -3.95 9.33
C CYS A 315 3.49 -2.60 8.59
N GLU A 316 2.30 -2.06 8.33
CA GLU A 316 2.12 -0.76 7.65
C GLU A 316 2.79 0.40 8.40
N TRP A 317 2.80 0.34 9.73
CA TRP A 317 3.42 1.34 10.61
C TRP A 317 4.92 1.13 10.84
N TYR A 318 5.52 0.01 10.40
CA TYR A 318 6.94 -0.26 10.63
C TYR A 318 7.79 0.06 9.40
N PHE A 319 8.77 0.93 9.59
CA PHE A 319 9.65 1.48 8.57
C PHE A 319 11.09 1.06 8.88
N ASN A 320 11.52 -0.05 8.28
CA ASN A 320 12.75 -0.77 8.63
C ASN A 320 14.05 -0.05 8.25
N GLU A 321 14.02 0.82 7.23
CA GLU A 321 15.19 1.54 6.69
C GLU A 321 15.08 3.07 6.88
N THR A 322 14.21 3.51 7.78
CA THR A 322 13.90 4.94 7.98
C THR A 322 14.61 5.47 9.21
N ASN A 323 15.40 6.53 9.04
CA ASN A 323 16.03 7.26 10.14
C ASN A 323 15.06 8.33 10.73
N ARG A 324 15.50 9.08 11.75
CA ARG A 324 14.70 10.15 12.37
C ARG A 324 14.25 11.22 11.38
N HIS A 325 15.12 11.59 10.46
CA HIS A 325 14.89 12.64 9.48
C HIS A 325 13.80 12.24 8.48
N ASP A 326 13.96 11.08 7.86
CA ASP A 326 12.99 10.52 6.91
C ASP A 326 11.61 10.33 7.56
N ALA A 327 11.59 9.90 8.82
CA ALA A 327 10.35 9.78 9.59
C ALA A 327 9.63 11.12 9.76
N GLN A 328 10.37 12.21 10.03
CA GLN A 328 9.77 13.54 10.13
C GLN A 328 9.18 13.97 8.79
N ARG A 329 9.91 13.73 7.69
CA ARG A 329 9.45 14.05 6.33
C ARG A 329 8.19 13.26 5.97
N PHE A 330 8.18 11.95 6.24
CA PHE A 330 7.03 11.11 5.95
C PHE A 330 5.81 11.51 6.76
N LEU A 331 5.98 11.86 8.03
CA LEU A 331 4.87 12.25 8.89
C LEU A 331 4.32 13.63 8.54
N ARG A 332 5.15 14.61 8.17
CA ARG A 332 4.72 16.00 7.85
C ARG A 332 4.00 16.15 6.50
N GLN A 333 3.73 15.06 5.77
CA GLN A 333 3.00 15.13 4.50
C GLN A 333 1.61 15.73 4.68
N ALA A 334 1.18 16.58 3.75
CA ALA A 334 -0.08 17.34 3.85
C ALA A 334 -1.37 16.49 3.94
N HIS A 335 -1.30 15.20 3.60
CA HIS A 335 -2.42 14.27 3.77
C HIS A 335 -2.47 13.61 5.15
N ASN A 336 -1.39 13.69 5.92
CA ASN A 336 -1.35 13.19 7.28
C ASN A 336 -1.94 14.23 8.23
N GLY A 337 -2.61 13.75 9.27
CA GLY A 337 -3.17 14.56 10.32
C GLY A 337 -2.45 14.34 11.64
N LYS A 338 -2.88 15.06 12.68
CA LYS A 338 -2.51 14.74 14.07
C LYS A 338 -2.75 13.24 14.31
N GLU A 339 -1.95 12.60 15.16
CA GLU A 339 -2.07 11.19 15.54
C GLU A 339 -1.60 10.18 14.47
N THR A 340 -1.05 10.67 13.35
CA THR A 340 -0.32 9.81 12.41
C THR A 340 1.02 9.38 13.01
N PHE A 341 1.39 8.10 12.88
CA PHE A 341 2.59 7.55 13.50
C PHE A 341 3.34 6.52 12.64
N LEU A 342 4.60 6.29 12.98
CA LEU A 342 5.40 5.17 12.48
C LEU A 342 6.41 4.70 13.53
N ILE A 343 6.87 3.45 13.41
CA ILE A 343 7.96 2.87 14.20
C ILE A 343 9.13 2.56 13.26
N ARG A 344 10.34 2.85 13.73
CA ARG A 344 11.58 2.68 12.98
C ARG A 344 12.74 2.23 13.90
N PRO A 345 13.88 1.76 13.36
CA PRO A 345 15.09 1.59 14.15
C PRO A 345 15.53 2.90 14.82
N SER A 346 16.17 2.79 15.99
CA SER A 346 16.75 3.94 16.68
C SER A 346 18.10 4.33 16.08
N ASP A 347 18.23 5.58 15.67
CA ASP A 347 19.47 6.16 15.12
C ASP A 347 20.63 6.11 16.12
N THR A 348 20.33 6.05 17.43
CA THR A 348 21.34 6.07 18.49
C THR A 348 21.73 4.68 19.00
N ASN A 349 20.88 3.68 18.80
CA ASN A 349 21.14 2.31 19.23
C ASN A 349 20.41 1.33 18.31
N GLN A 350 21.15 0.61 17.47
CA GLN A 350 20.58 -0.35 16.51
C GLN A 350 19.82 -1.53 17.15
N SER A 351 19.98 -1.76 18.47
CA SER A 351 19.23 -2.78 19.21
C SER A 351 17.87 -2.30 19.76
N GLU A 352 17.53 -1.03 19.55
CA GLU A 352 16.31 -0.39 20.03
C GLU A 352 15.50 0.23 18.89
N GLU A 353 14.23 0.50 19.15
CA GLU A 353 13.30 1.11 18.20
C GLU A 353 12.87 2.52 18.65
N SER A 354 12.27 3.28 17.74
CA SER A 354 11.73 4.61 18.02
C SER A 354 10.34 4.76 17.41
N LEU A 355 9.39 5.23 18.21
CA LEU A 355 8.04 5.63 17.81
C LEU A 355 8.05 7.12 17.47
N SER A 356 7.64 7.47 16.25
CA SER A 356 7.53 8.85 15.78
C SER A 356 6.05 9.19 15.55
N ILE A 357 5.58 10.33 16.06
CA ILE A 357 4.15 10.74 16.04
C ILE A 357 4.02 12.18 15.56
N LEU A 358 3.12 12.44 14.60
CA LEU A 358 2.73 13.79 14.18
C LEU A 358 1.74 14.38 15.18
N ASP A 359 2.11 15.52 15.77
CA ASP A 359 1.31 16.25 16.76
C ASP A 359 1.13 17.71 16.33
N PHE A 360 0.02 18.33 16.75
CA PHE A 360 -0.26 19.72 16.43
C PHE A 360 0.02 20.59 17.66
N ASN A 361 0.91 21.56 17.53
CA ASN A 361 1.19 22.52 18.58
C ASN A 361 0.17 23.67 18.50
N GLU A 362 -0.77 23.71 19.45
CA GLU A 362 -1.83 24.74 19.48
C GLU A 362 -1.28 26.14 19.73
N ASP A 363 -0.24 26.29 20.55
CA ASP A 363 0.33 27.59 20.89
C ASP A 363 1.06 28.24 19.71
N LYS A 364 1.83 27.44 18.97
CA LYS A 364 2.64 27.90 17.85
C LYS A 364 1.97 27.71 16.48
N GLN A 365 0.79 27.09 16.44
CA GLN A 365 -0.02 26.87 15.24
C GLN A 365 0.71 26.12 14.11
N TYR A 366 1.49 25.07 14.45
CA TYR A 366 2.14 24.22 13.44
C TYR A 366 2.20 22.74 13.85
N PHE A 367 2.33 21.87 12.85
CA PHE A 367 2.54 20.43 13.04
C PHE A 367 4.01 20.10 13.32
N HIS A 368 4.27 19.31 14.34
CA HIS A 368 5.61 18.87 14.73
C HIS A 368 5.61 17.35 14.98
N VAL A 369 6.80 16.74 14.99
CA VAL A 369 6.93 15.30 15.17
C VAL A 369 7.62 15.00 16.50
N LYS A 370 6.97 14.24 17.36
CA LYS A 370 7.52 13.77 18.64
C LYS A 370 8.08 12.36 18.51
N HIS A 371 9.22 12.11 19.15
CA HIS A 371 9.95 10.84 19.09
C HIS A 371 10.03 10.20 20.48
N TYR A 372 9.61 8.96 20.61
CA TYR A 372 9.65 8.18 21.85
C TYR A 372 10.54 6.96 21.66
N ARG A 373 11.45 6.73 22.60
CA ARG A 373 12.37 5.60 22.56
C ARG A 373 11.68 4.35 23.07
N ILE A 374 11.69 3.28 22.26
CA ILE A 374 11.18 1.97 22.65
C ILE A 374 12.38 1.12 23.08
N ARG A 375 12.35 0.66 24.33
CA ARG A 375 13.42 -0.12 24.94
C ARG A 375 12.96 -1.55 25.19
N ARG A 376 13.94 -2.44 25.38
CA ARG A 376 13.71 -3.82 25.78
C ARG A 376 14.18 -4.06 27.21
N THR A 377 13.45 -4.88 27.98
CA THR A 377 13.90 -5.38 29.29
C THR A 377 14.85 -6.57 29.11
N ASP A 378 15.51 -7.01 30.18
CA ASP A 378 16.37 -8.21 30.17
C ASP A 378 15.62 -9.49 29.78
N GLN A 379 14.29 -9.49 29.94
CA GLN A 379 13.40 -10.58 29.54
C GLN A 379 12.88 -10.44 28.10
N GLY A 380 13.33 -9.41 27.36
CA GLY A 380 12.96 -9.17 25.96
C GLY A 380 11.63 -8.44 25.76
N LEU A 381 11.03 -7.86 26.80
CA LEU A 381 9.75 -7.12 26.69
C LEU A 381 9.99 -5.66 26.26
N TYR A 382 9.16 -5.16 25.34
CA TYR A 382 9.19 -3.78 24.84
C TYR A 382 8.52 -2.80 25.80
N TYR A 383 9.03 -1.58 25.94
CA TYR A 383 8.40 -0.52 26.72
C TYR A 383 8.85 0.88 26.28
N ILE A 384 7.98 1.87 26.44
CA ILE A 384 8.35 3.30 26.42
C ILE A 384 8.54 3.79 27.86
N SER A 385 7.56 3.52 28.72
CA SER A 385 7.63 3.73 30.17
C SER A 385 7.69 2.40 30.89
N ARG A 386 8.55 2.26 31.91
CA ARG A 386 8.70 1.01 32.69
C ARG A 386 7.42 0.58 33.43
N LYS A 387 6.40 1.44 33.50
CA LYS A 387 5.10 1.12 34.09
C LYS A 387 4.29 0.11 33.24
N SER A 388 4.53 0.08 31.92
CA SER A 388 3.79 -0.75 30.96
C SER A 388 4.77 -1.46 30.04
N THR A 389 4.81 -2.80 30.10
CA THR A 389 5.69 -3.64 29.27
C THR A 389 4.89 -4.54 28.36
N PHE A 390 5.44 -4.83 27.17
CA PHE A 390 4.72 -5.49 26.09
C PHE A 390 5.55 -6.64 25.50
N PRO A 391 4.94 -7.79 25.18
CA PRO A 391 5.65 -8.92 24.60
C PRO A 391 6.04 -8.73 23.13
N SER A 392 5.46 -7.73 22.44
CA SER A 392 5.80 -7.39 21.06
C SER A 392 5.56 -5.90 20.76
N LEU A 393 6.17 -5.38 19.70
CA LEU A 393 5.90 -4.02 19.20
C LEU A 393 4.43 -3.83 18.81
N GLN A 394 3.77 -4.85 18.26
CA GLN A 394 2.34 -4.77 17.94
C GLN A 394 1.47 -4.63 19.19
N ASN A 395 1.81 -5.32 20.28
CA ASN A 395 1.10 -5.15 21.55
C ASN A 395 1.31 -3.74 22.13
N LEU A 396 2.51 -3.18 21.97
CA LEU A 396 2.80 -1.80 22.32
C LEU A 396 1.96 -0.82 21.49
N VAL A 397 1.90 -0.99 20.17
CA VAL A 397 1.07 -0.17 19.28
C VAL A 397 -0.40 -0.27 19.68
N ASN A 398 -0.97 -1.47 19.79
CA ASN A 398 -2.37 -1.67 20.14
C ASN A 398 -2.76 -0.98 21.45
N HIS A 399 -1.88 -0.98 22.45
CA HIS A 399 -2.08 -0.28 23.71
C HIS A 399 -2.18 1.23 23.49
N TYR A 400 -1.23 1.81 22.77
CA TYR A 400 -1.18 3.26 22.52
C TYR A 400 -2.20 3.77 21.49
N GLN A 401 -2.90 2.87 20.79
CA GLN A 401 -4.07 3.22 19.97
C GLN A 401 -5.32 3.50 20.80
N ILE A 402 -5.40 2.96 22.03
CA ILE A 402 -6.58 3.12 22.91
C ILE A 402 -6.29 3.89 24.20
N ASN A 403 -5.02 4.03 24.59
CA ASN A 403 -4.61 4.73 25.79
C ASN A 403 -3.31 5.51 25.56
N THR A 404 -3.28 6.82 25.87
CA THR A 404 -2.09 7.64 25.66
C THR A 404 -0.96 7.30 26.63
N ASP A 405 -1.26 6.94 27.89
CA ASP A 405 -0.27 6.51 28.91
C ASP A 405 1.02 7.38 28.96
N GLY A 406 0.88 8.69 28.73
CA GLY A 406 1.99 9.66 28.71
C GLY A 406 2.52 10.05 27.33
N LEU A 407 2.00 9.50 26.23
CA LEU A 407 2.22 10.03 24.88
C LEU A 407 1.43 11.32 24.65
N CYS A 408 1.89 12.12 23.68
CA CYS A 408 1.27 13.39 23.29
C CYS A 408 -0.16 13.25 22.75
N CYS A 409 -0.46 12.13 22.10
CA CYS A 409 -1.79 11.80 21.58
C CYS A 409 -1.92 10.29 21.39
N LEU A 410 -3.12 9.82 21.06
CA LEU A 410 -3.34 8.41 20.69
C LEU A 410 -2.66 8.11 19.34
N LEU A 411 -2.35 6.84 19.11
CA LEU A 411 -1.93 6.36 17.80
C LEU A 411 -3.17 6.06 16.98
N THR A 412 -3.44 6.85 15.94
CA THR A 412 -4.70 6.68 15.18
C THR A 412 -4.43 6.14 13.79
N TYR A 413 -3.52 6.76 13.03
CA TYR A 413 -3.30 6.41 11.62
C TYR A 413 -1.84 6.00 11.37
N PRO A 414 -1.56 4.82 10.77
CA PRO A 414 -0.21 4.52 10.33
C PRO A 414 0.22 5.50 9.22
N CYS A 415 1.46 5.94 9.24
CA CYS A 415 2.02 6.76 8.17
C CYS A 415 2.01 5.96 6.85
N GLN A 416 1.52 6.57 5.77
CA GLN A 416 1.50 5.91 4.47
C GLN A 416 2.93 5.70 3.94
N LYS A 417 3.26 4.45 3.60
CA LYS A 417 4.49 4.12 2.88
C LYS A 417 4.37 4.64 1.45
N ILE A 418 5.33 5.45 1.01
CA ILE A 418 5.41 5.88 -0.39
C ILE A 418 5.90 4.66 -1.18
N GLU A 419 5.12 4.20 -2.17
CA GLU A 419 5.53 3.08 -3.02
C GLU A 419 6.87 3.40 -3.71
N PRO A 420 7.86 2.50 -3.64
CA PRO A 420 9.10 2.68 -4.38
C PRO A 420 8.79 2.69 -5.88
N ILE A 421 9.43 3.60 -6.59
CA ILE A 421 9.30 3.71 -8.04
C ILE A 421 9.98 2.47 -8.65
N VAL A 422 9.22 1.62 -9.32
CA VAL A 422 9.75 0.41 -9.98
C VAL A 422 10.60 0.81 -11.19
N HIS A 423 11.89 0.42 -11.16
CA HIS A 423 12.86 0.60 -12.23
C HIS A 423 12.73 -0.50 -13.29
N ASP A 424 11.87 -0.30 -14.28
CA ASP A 424 11.92 -1.11 -15.51
C ASP A 424 13.03 -0.53 -16.41
N GLY A 425 14.27 -1.00 -16.23
CA GLY A 425 15.46 -0.47 -16.91
C GLY A 425 15.27 -0.28 -18.43
N LEU A 426 15.98 0.71 -19.03
CA LEU A 426 15.84 1.22 -20.43
C LEU A 426 15.01 0.30 -21.33
N SER A 427 13.69 0.52 -21.29
CA SER A 427 12.74 -0.15 -22.15
C SER A 427 12.31 0.83 -23.22
N GLU A 428 12.33 0.40 -24.48
CA GLU A 428 11.65 1.11 -25.56
C GLU A 428 10.15 1.11 -25.23
N LEU A 429 9.58 2.29 -25.00
CA LEU A 429 8.19 2.43 -24.57
C LEU A 429 7.26 2.45 -25.77
N ASP A 430 6.09 1.85 -25.61
CA ASP A 430 5.01 1.94 -26.58
C ASP A 430 4.46 3.37 -26.60
N ARG A 431 4.88 4.15 -27.61
CA ARG A 431 4.51 5.55 -27.77
C ARG A 431 2.99 5.78 -27.79
N SER A 432 2.20 4.81 -28.23
CA SER A 432 0.73 4.92 -28.27
C SER A 432 0.08 5.04 -26.88
N LYS A 433 0.80 4.60 -25.83
CA LYS A 433 0.36 4.71 -24.43
C LYS A 433 0.76 6.04 -23.77
N LEU A 434 1.53 6.88 -24.47
CA LEU A 434 1.87 8.21 -24.00
C LEU A 434 0.78 9.19 -24.39
N SER A 435 0.38 10.03 -23.43
CA SER A 435 -0.39 11.23 -23.72
C SER A 435 0.38 12.45 -23.20
N SER A 436 0.69 13.41 -24.08
CA SER A 436 1.26 14.69 -23.68
C SER A 436 0.14 15.69 -23.45
N ALA A 437 0.20 16.45 -22.36
CA ALA A 437 -0.86 17.35 -21.96
C ALA A 437 -0.40 18.81 -21.87
N GLU A 438 0.78 19.07 -21.32
CA GLU A 438 1.17 20.41 -20.87
C GLU A 438 2.67 20.62 -21.06
N LEU A 439 3.08 21.71 -21.73
CA LEU A 439 4.50 22.10 -21.83
C LEU A 439 4.96 22.64 -20.48
N LEU A 440 5.94 21.99 -19.87
CA LEU A 440 6.51 22.39 -18.57
C LEU A 440 7.67 23.35 -18.73
N SER A 441 8.57 23.05 -19.66
CA SER A 441 9.75 23.86 -19.93
C SER A 441 10.23 23.67 -21.37
N GLN A 442 10.99 24.65 -21.86
CA GLN A 442 11.66 24.57 -23.14
C GLN A 442 13.01 25.28 -23.06
N ASP A 443 14.01 24.71 -23.73
CA ASP A 443 15.29 25.35 -23.97
C ASP A 443 15.60 25.32 -25.49
N TYR A 444 16.83 25.68 -25.85
CA TYR A 444 17.27 25.72 -27.25
C TYR A 444 17.29 24.33 -27.92
N TYR A 445 17.53 23.28 -27.13
CA TYR A 445 17.74 21.90 -27.58
C TYR A 445 16.51 21.00 -27.36
N ASN A 446 15.67 21.28 -26.36
CA ASN A 446 14.65 20.36 -25.85
C ASN A 446 13.33 21.06 -25.45
N GLU A 447 12.26 20.27 -25.43
CA GLU A 447 11.00 20.58 -24.74
C GLU A 447 10.73 19.52 -23.70
N VAL A 448 10.19 19.91 -22.56
CA VAL A 448 9.73 18.98 -21.52
C VAL A 448 8.24 19.17 -21.34
N TYR A 449 7.50 18.09 -21.53
CA TYR A 449 6.07 18.02 -21.35
C TYR A 449 5.71 17.22 -20.12
N LYS A 450 4.62 17.58 -19.47
CA LYS A 450 3.90 16.69 -18.55
C LYS A 450 2.97 15.81 -19.37
N GLY A 451 2.92 14.55 -19.01
CA GLY A 451 2.05 13.59 -19.66
C GLY A 451 1.70 12.42 -18.77
N THR A 452 1.10 11.40 -19.38
CA THR A 452 0.85 10.11 -18.74
C THR A 452 1.39 8.96 -19.60
N TYR A 453 1.82 7.89 -18.94
CA TYR A 453 2.08 6.59 -19.56
C TYR A 453 1.19 5.56 -18.87
N GLY A 454 0.14 5.11 -19.55
CA GLY A 454 -0.95 4.34 -18.91
C GLY A 454 -1.67 5.20 -17.86
N GLN A 455 -1.59 4.81 -16.58
CA GLN A 455 -2.17 5.57 -15.45
C GLN A 455 -1.12 6.42 -14.67
N ARG A 456 0.16 6.34 -15.03
CA ARG A 456 1.25 7.02 -14.29
C ARG A 456 1.53 8.40 -14.88
N ASN A 457 1.70 9.41 -14.03
CA ASN A 457 2.18 10.74 -14.45
C ASN A 457 3.67 10.68 -14.78
N VAL A 458 4.07 11.27 -15.90
CA VAL A 458 5.44 11.24 -16.42
C VAL A 458 5.86 12.62 -16.94
N ALA A 459 7.17 12.89 -16.92
CA ALA A 459 7.76 13.97 -17.70
C ALA A 459 8.32 13.40 -19.00
N ILE A 460 8.00 14.04 -20.12
CA ILE A 460 8.33 13.62 -21.48
C ILE A 460 9.25 14.69 -22.06
N LYS A 461 10.54 14.40 -22.10
CA LYS A 461 11.52 15.26 -22.77
C LYS A 461 11.54 14.90 -24.25
N SER A 462 11.39 15.89 -25.12
CA SER A 462 11.40 15.77 -26.58
C SER A 462 12.51 16.63 -27.16
N MET A 463 13.24 16.06 -28.13
CA MET A 463 14.38 16.72 -28.78
C MET A 463 13.90 17.69 -29.88
N LYS A 464 14.33 18.97 -29.83
CA LYS A 464 14.01 19.99 -30.87
C LYS A 464 14.97 19.99 -32.05
N MET A 465 16.27 19.83 -31.78
CA MET A 465 17.35 19.91 -32.77
C MET A 465 18.07 18.57 -32.90
N ASN A 466 18.68 18.28 -34.06
CA ASN A 466 19.31 16.99 -34.40
C ASN A 466 20.62 16.67 -33.61
N ASP A 467 20.69 16.96 -32.31
CA ASP A 467 21.76 16.45 -31.43
C ASP A 467 21.32 15.16 -30.73
N LYS A 468 21.06 14.14 -31.55
CA LYS A 468 20.62 12.81 -31.11
C LYS A 468 21.63 12.14 -30.18
N ASN A 469 22.92 12.42 -30.36
CA ASN A 469 23.99 11.81 -29.58
C ASN A 469 23.94 12.29 -28.12
N ARG A 470 23.86 13.61 -27.90
CA ARG A 470 23.75 14.15 -26.54
C ARG A 470 22.45 13.72 -25.86
N PHE A 471 21.35 13.68 -26.61
CA PHE A 471 20.05 13.28 -26.09
C PHE A 471 20.04 11.81 -25.61
N LEU A 472 20.54 10.88 -26.43
CA LEU A 472 20.61 9.46 -26.06
C LEU A 472 21.69 9.18 -25.00
N HIS A 473 22.75 9.99 -24.96
CA HIS A 473 23.78 9.90 -23.91
C HIS A 473 23.20 10.15 -22.52
N GLU A 474 22.33 11.16 -22.37
CA GLU A 474 21.62 11.43 -21.12
C GLU A 474 20.81 10.21 -20.65
N ALA A 475 20.01 9.63 -21.54
CA ALA A 475 19.22 8.44 -21.24
C ALA A 475 20.08 7.22 -20.88
N LYS A 476 21.24 7.07 -21.53
CA LYS A 476 22.19 5.98 -21.23
C LYS A 476 22.74 6.08 -19.81
N ILE A 477 23.18 7.27 -19.39
CA ILE A 477 23.66 7.50 -18.03
C ILE A 477 22.54 7.25 -17.03
N MET A 478 21.36 7.86 -17.23
CA MET A 478 20.23 7.72 -16.30
C MET A 478 19.77 6.26 -16.11
N LYS A 479 20.01 5.36 -17.08
CA LYS A 479 19.73 3.92 -16.94
C LYS A 479 20.58 3.25 -15.87
N GLU A 480 21.83 3.67 -15.74
CA GLU A 480 22.80 3.05 -14.84
C GLU A 480 22.71 3.60 -13.41
N LEU A 481 21.89 4.63 -13.21
CA LEU A 481 21.71 5.34 -11.95
C LEU A 481 20.37 4.99 -11.31
N GLU A 482 20.44 4.50 -10.07
CA GLU A 482 19.29 4.12 -9.24
C GLU A 482 19.55 4.59 -7.82
N HIS A 483 18.92 5.71 -7.45
CA HIS A 483 19.06 6.34 -6.13
C HIS A 483 17.88 7.27 -5.85
N GLU A 484 17.49 7.41 -4.58
CA GLU A 484 16.30 8.19 -4.18
C GLU A 484 16.39 9.68 -4.54
N ASN A 485 17.61 10.24 -4.57
CA ASN A 485 17.87 11.65 -4.93
C ASN A 485 18.35 11.84 -6.38
N ILE A 486 18.13 10.87 -7.26
CA ILE A 486 18.42 10.97 -8.70
C ILE A 486 17.13 10.80 -9.49
N VAL A 487 16.93 11.64 -10.51
CA VAL A 487 15.74 11.58 -11.36
C VAL A 487 15.68 10.26 -12.11
N CYS A 488 14.63 9.48 -11.89
CA CYS A 488 14.42 8.17 -12.47
C CYS A 488 14.02 8.25 -13.95
N LEU A 489 14.71 7.48 -14.78
CA LEU A 489 14.31 7.18 -16.15
C LEU A 489 13.28 6.04 -16.17
N TYR A 490 12.15 6.22 -16.86
CA TYR A 490 11.18 5.16 -17.13
C TYR A 490 11.42 4.46 -18.46
N GLY A 491 11.91 5.18 -19.46
CA GLY A 491 12.24 4.60 -20.75
C GLY A 491 12.39 5.65 -21.83
N VAL A 492 12.48 5.17 -23.08
CA VAL A 492 12.70 6.02 -24.26
C VAL A 492 11.73 5.62 -25.37
N CYS A 493 11.39 6.55 -26.24
CA CYS A 493 10.76 6.26 -27.54
C CYS A 493 11.73 6.70 -28.63
N THR A 494 12.42 5.75 -29.24
CA THR A 494 13.45 5.97 -30.26
C THR A 494 13.05 5.44 -31.64
N LEU A 495 11.99 4.60 -31.72
CA LEU A 495 11.51 4.02 -32.96
C LEU A 495 10.84 5.03 -33.91
N GLU A 496 10.38 6.17 -33.38
CA GLU A 496 9.71 7.23 -34.13
C GLU A 496 10.23 8.61 -33.73
N GLU A 497 10.23 9.56 -34.67
CA GLU A 497 10.56 10.95 -34.39
C GLU A 497 9.32 11.75 -33.93
N PRO A 498 9.49 12.81 -33.11
CA PRO A 498 10.72 13.14 -32.37
C PRO A 498 11.02 12.09 -31.29
N ILE A 499 12.31 11.79 -31.08
CA ILE A 499 12.77 10.92 -29.98
C ILE A 499 12.35 11.49 -28.63
N LEU A 500 11.87 10.62 -27.74
CA LEU A 500 11.39 10.98 -26.40
C LEU A 500 12.19 10.27 -25.31
N ILE A 501 12.46 10.98 -24.22
CA ILE A 501 12.93 10.43 -22.95
C ILE A 501 11.78 10.59 -21.94
N VAL A 502 11.33 9.48 -21.36
CA VAL A 502 10.24 9.47 -20.39
C VAL A 502 10.83 9.23 -19.01
N MET A 503 10.63 10.19 -18.12
CA MET A 503 11.18 10.21 -16.76
C MET A 503 10.09 10.44 -15.72
N GLU A 504 10.45 10.27 -14.45
CA GLU A 504 9.53 10.57 -13.36
C GLU A 504 9.10 12.05 -13.37
N PHE A 505 7.82 12.28 -13.05
CA PHE A 505 7.28 13.63 -13.00
C PHE A 505 7.49 14.28 -11.63
N MET A 506 8.30 15.33 -11.60
CA MET A 506 8.58 16.13 -10.41
C MET A 506 7.58 17.28 -10.28
N LYS A 507 6.60 17.10 -9.37
CA LYS A 507 5.38 17.94 -9.26
C LYS A 507 5.65 19.44 -9.26
N TYR A 508 6.69 19.89 -8.57
CA TYR A 508 6.96 21.31 -8.37
C TYR A 508 8.05 21.87 -9.29
N GLY A 509 8.49 21.08 -10.29
CA GLY A 509 9.48 21.53 -11.27
C GLY A 509 10.88 21.67 -10.68
N CYS A 510 11.71 22.53 -11.28
CA CYS A 510 13.07 22.75 -10.81
C CYS A 510 13.13 23.61 -9.54
N LEU A 511 14.16 23.40 -8.73
CA LEU A 511 14.37 24.05 -7.44
C LEU A 511 14.50 25.57 -7.60
N LEU A 512 15.14 26.05 -8.68
CA LEU A 512 15.24 27.47 -8.97
C LEU A 512 13.85 28.13 -9.03
N ASN A 513 12.95 27.61 -9.86
CA ASN A 513 11.60 28.17 -10.01
C ASN A 513 10.77 27.96 -8.74
N TYR A 514 10.95 26.82 -8.08
CA TYR A 514 10.26 26.51 -6.82
C TYR A 514 10.56 27.54 -5.72
N LEU A 515 11.82 27.94 -5.59
CA LEU A 515 12.29 28.92 -4.61
C LEU A 515 11.91 30.36 -5.00
N HIS A 516 12.05 30.73 -6.28
CA HIS A 516 11.81 32.10 -6.73
C HIS A 516 10.34 32.46 -6.92
N ASP A 517 9.61 31.66 -7.71
CA ASP A 517 8.26 31.99 -8.20
C ASP A 517 7.21 30.97 -7.72
N GLY A 518 7.66 29.93 -7.00
CA GLY A 518 6.86 28.80 -6.59
C GLY A 518 6.49 28.78 -5.11
N PRO A 519 5.95 27.64 -4.63
CA PRO A 519 5.54 27.46 -3.24
C PRO A 519 6.68 27.60 -2.22
N GLY A 520 7.95 27.58 -2.65
CA GLY A 520 9.13 27.63 -1.81
C GLY A 520 9.56 29.03 -1.37
N GLN A 521 8.85 30.11 -1.74
CA GLN A 521 9.23 31.48 -1.38
C GLN A 521 9.34 31.73 0.14
N ASN A 522 8.58 31.01 0.95
CA ASN A 522 8.58 31.12 2.42
C ASN A 522 8.95 29.80 3.10
N ILE A 523 9.84 29.03 2.48
CA ILE A 523 10.27 27.73 3.00
C ILE A 523 11.12 27.91 4.28
N GLU A 524 10.91 27.03 5.25
CA GLU A 524 11.68 27.03 6.50
C GLU A 524 13.15 26.65 6.25
N LEU A 525 14.07 27.29 6.99
CA LEU A 525 15.51 27.00 6.92
C LEU A 525 15.82 25.52 7.09
N ARG A 526 15.08 24.82 7.96
CA ARG A 526 15.23 23.39 8.15
C ARG A 526 15.02 22.63 6.84
N THR A 527 13.92 22.88 6.14
CA THR A 527 13.64 22.22 4.86
C THR A 527 14.66 22.58 3.78
N ILE A 528 15.22 23.80 3.80
CA ILE A 528 16.34 24.18 2.92
C ILE A 528 17.56 23.29 3.18
N LEU A 529 17.94 23.10 4.45
CA LEU A 529 19.07 22.24 4.82
C LEU A 529 18.81 20.78 4.45
N ASP A 530 17.56 20.33 4.58
CA ASP A 530 17.14 18.99 4.17
C ASP A 530 17.26 18.80 2.64
N PHE A 531 16.93 19.81 1.82
CA PHE A 531 17.18 19.79 0.38
C PHE A 531 18.68 19.67 0.08
N ILE A 532 19.50 20.44 0.80
CA ILE A 532 20.96 20.42 0.63
C ILE A 532 21.52 19.02 0.92
N VAL A 533 21.11 18.39 2.02
CA VAL A 533 21.57 17.03 2.38
C VAL A 533 21.15 16.00 1.34
N GLN A 534 19.91 16.07 0.83
CA GLN A 534 19.43 15.19 -0.24
C GLN A 534 20.25 15.34 -1.53
N ILE A 535 20.60 16.57 -1.92
CA ILE A 535 21.48 16.82 -3.06
C ILE A 535 22.87 16.23 -2.82
N ILE A 536 23.43 16.39 -1.61
CA ILE A 536 24.73 15.83 -1.26
C ILE A 536 24.71 14.30 -1.37
N ASN A 537 23.67 13.63 -0.86
CA ASN A 537 23.53 12.17 -0.96
C ASN A 537 23.51 11.70 -2.42
N GLY A 538 22.76 12.38 -3.29
CA GLY A 538 22.78 12.08 -4.73
C GLY A 538 24.16 12.26 -5.37
N MET A 539 24.93 13.28 -4.96
CA MET A 539 26.28 13.52 -5.46
C MET A 539 27.33 12.53 -4.93
N ILE A 540 27.18 12.06 -3.68
CA ILE A 540 28.00 10.96 -3.14
C ILE A 540 27.79 9.72 -4.00
N TYR A 541 26.53 9.35 -4.23
CA TYR A 541 26.17 8.20 -5.06
C TYR A 541 26.73 8.29 -6.49
N LEU A 542 26.61 9.46 -7.14
CA LEU A 542 27.18 9.67 -8.48
C LEU A 542 28.71 9.44 -8.49
N GLY A 543 29.41 9.96 -7.47
CA GLY A 543 30.84 9.75 -7.32
C GLY A 543 31.21 8.28 -7.14
N GLU A 544 30.47 7.53 -6.32
CA GLU A 544 30.65 6.08 -6.14
C GLU A 544 30.42 5.28 -7.42
N LYS A 545 29.51 5.74 -8.29
CA LYS A 545 29.28 5.17 -9.62
C LYS A 545 30.30 5.61 -10.67
N GLY A 546 31.27 6.46 -10.30
CA GLY A 546 32.30 6.95 -11.20
C GLY A 546 31.76 7.95 -12.22
N TYR A 547 30.76 8.75 -11.86
CA TYR A 547 30.18 9.79 -12.72
C TYR A 547 30.43 11.20 -12.16
N VAL A 548 30.72 12.13 -13.06
CA VAL A 548 30.68 13.58 -12.81
C VAL A 548 29.45 14.18 -13.50
N HIS A 549 28.77 15.11 -12.83
CA HIS A 549 27.57 15.74 -13.35
C HIS A 549 27.88 16.84 -14.37
N CYS A 550 28.91 17.66 -14.12
CA CYS A 550 29.37 18.74 -15.00
C CYS A 550 28.42 19.94 -15.18
N ASP A 551 27.22 19.93 -14.60
CA ASP A 551 26.21 21.00 -14.73
C ASP A 551 25.30 21.08 -13.49
N LEU A 552 25.90 20.95 -12.31
CA LEU A 552 25.17 20.96 -11.05
C LEU A 552 24.71 22.39 -10.71
N THR A 553 23.43 22.68 -10.95
CA THR A 553 22.79 24.00 -10.75
C THR A 553 21.36 23.85 -10.23
N ALA A 554 20.77 24.93 -9.69
CA ALA A 554 19.40 24.87 -9.14
C ALA A 554 18.33 24.58 -10.20
N ARG A 555 18.64 24.78 -11.49
CA ARG A 555 17.78 24.40 -12.64
C ARG A 555 17.72 22.89 -12.87
N ASN A 556 18.77 22.19 -12.47
CA ASN A 556 18.92 20.74 -12.64
C ASN A 556 18.57 19.95 -11.37
N ILE A 557 18.20 20.63 -10.28
CA ILE A 557 17.58 20.01 -9.11
C ILE A 557 16.07 20.12 -9.26
N TYR A 558 15.34 19.03 -9.03
CA TYR A 558 13.88 18.98 -9.17
C TYR A 558 13.21 18.67 -7.84
N VAL A 559 12.07 19.33 -7.59
CA VAL A 559 11.31 19.22 -6.34
C VAL A 559 10.05 18.38 -6.57
N GLY A 560 9.97 17.27 -5.84
CA GLY A 560 8.91 16.28 -5.88
C GLY A 560 7.87 16.52 -4.79
N LYS A 561 6.94 15.57 -4.63
CA LYS A 561 6.05 15.58 -3.48
C LYS A 561 6.86 15.29 -2.21
N CYS A 562 6.35 15.75 -1.06
CA CYS A 562 6.88 15.40 0.26
C CYS A 562 8.33 15.85 0.46
N ASP A 563 8.66 17.04 -0.07
CA ASP A 563 9.96 17.69 0.09
C ASP A 563 11.15 16.82 -0.37
N ILE A 564 10.89 15.91 -1.32
CA ILE A 564 11.90 15.14 -2.02
C ILE A 564 12.55 16.03 -3.06
N VAL A 565 13.88 16.10 -3.05
CA VAL A 565 14.64 16.70 -4.16
C VAL A 565 15.48 15.65 -4.86
N LYS A 566 15.57 15.79 -6.18
CA LYS A 566 16.32 14.87 -7.04
C LYS A 566 17.14 15.60 -8.08
N ILE A 567 18.33 15.10 -8.35
CA ILE A 567 19.25 15.62 -9.36
C ILE A 567 18.86 15.05 -10.73
N GLY A 568 18.68 15.93 -11.72
CA GLY A 568 18.45 15.59 -13.13
C GLY A 568 19.39 16.38 -14.04
N GLY A 569 19.13 16.41 -15.35
CA GLY A 569 19.94 17.21 -16.28
C GLY A 569 21.30 16.60 -16.61
N PHE A 570 21.35 15.28 -16.84
CA PHE A 570 22.59 14.52 -17.10
C PHE A 570 23.14 14.67 -18.53
N GLY A 571 22.63 15.60 -19.33
CA GLY A 571 23.04 15.79 -20.73
C GLY A 571 24.49 16.25 -20.93
N LEU A 572 25.19 16.64 -19.85
CA LEU A 572 26.63 16.94 -19.84
C LEU A 572 27.43 15.99 -18.93
N ALA A 573 26.76 15.05 -18.27
CA ALA A 573 27.40 14.14 -17.32
C ALA A 573 28.36 13.18 -18.05
N LYS A 574 29.40 12.77 -17.34
CA LYS A 574 30.51 11.97 -17.89
C LYS A 574 30.93 10.87 -16.95
N GLN A 575 31.28 9.73 -17.52
CA GLN A 575 31.94 8.65 -16.82
C GLN A 575 33.43 8.98 -16.63
N LEU A 576 33.93 8.80 -15.43
CA LEU A 576 35.33 8.99 -15.08
C LEU A 576 36.18 7.81 -15.58
N GLN A 577 37.38 8.12 -16.08
CA GLN A 577 38.46 7.19 -16.35
C GLN A 577 39.67 7.64 -15.53
N ASP A 578 40.21 6.78 -14.66
CA ASP A 578 41.29 7.13 -13.73
C ASP A 578 41.02 8.45 -12.96
N ASP A 579 39.82 8.55 -12.37
CA ASP A 579 39.31 9.70 -11.60
C ASP A 579 39.19 11.04 -12.37
N ARG A 580 39.31 11.03 -13.70
CA ARG A 580 39.20 12.23 -14.55
C ARG A 580 38.30 11.99 -15.77
N ALA A 581 37.80 13.08 -16.35
CA ALA A 581 37.15 13.07 -17.67
C ALA A 581 37.52 14.33 -18.45
N THR A 582 37.70 14.22 -19.78
CA THR A 582 37.98 15.34 -20.70
C THR A 582 36.91 15.42 -21.79
N ILE A 583 36.69 16.58 -22.43
CA ILE A 583 35.73 16.73 -23.56
C ILE A 583 36.40 17.18 -24.86
N ASP A 584 35.79 16.81 -25.99
CA ASP A 584 35.93 17.48 -27.29
C ASP A 584 35.45 18.95 -27.26
N GLU A 585 36.03 19.79 -28.12
CA GLU A 585 36.00 21.27 -28.13
C GLU A 585 34.61 21.95 -28.23
N GLU A 586 33.52 21.21 -28.47
CA GLU A 586 32.19 21.78 -28.84
C GLU A 586 31.16 21.87 -27.69
N SER A 587 31.55 21.62 -26.44
CA SER A 587 30.61 21.63 -25.30
C SER A 587 30.39 23.03 -24.71
N GLN A 588 29.12 23.49 -24.65
CA GLN A 588 28.76 24.76 -24.01
C GLN A 588 28.93 24.66 -22.49
N LEU A 589 29.80 25.50 -21.93
CA LEU A 589 30.07 25.57 -20.49
C LEU A 589 29.07 26.48 -19.77
N SER A 590 28.57 26.03 -18.62
CA SER A 590 27.88 26.88 -17.63
C SER A 590 28.91 27.73 -16.87
N ILE A 591 29.49 28.73 -17.54
CA ILE A 591 30.70 29.45 -17.13
C ILE A 591 30.66 30.00 -15.68
N GLY A 592 29.48 30.41 -15.17
CA GLY A 592 29.34 30.89 -13.80
C GLY A 592 29.50 29.83 -12.70
N TRP A 593 29.37 28.55 -13.04
CA TRP A 593 29.46 27.40 -12.14
C TRP A 593 30.67 26.50 -12.45
N THR A 594 31.42 26.78 -13.53
CA THR A 594 32.55 25.96 -13.97
C THR A 594 33.80 26.22 -13.12
N ALA A 595 34.46 25.14 -12.69
CA ALA A 595 35.69 25.21 -11.91
C ALA A 595 36.89 25.69 -12.75
N PRO A 596 37.88 26.39 -12.16
CA PRO A 596 39.00 26.96 -12.90
C PRO A 596 39.83 25.91 -13.66
N GLU A 597 40.03 24.73 -13.09
CA GLU A 597 40.79 23.64 -13.74
C GLU A 597 40.10 23.14 -15.02
N ILE A 598 38.77 23.16 -15.10
CA ILE A 598 38.07 22.80 -16.34
C ILE A 598 38.40 23.80 -17.45
N VAL A 599 38.48 25.09 -17.12
CA VAL A 599 38.83 26.14 -18.10
C VAL A 599 40.29 26.03 -18.55
N ILE A 600 41.19 25.62 -17.66
CA ILE A 600 42.64 25.59 -17.90
C ILE A 600 43.09 24.29 -18.57
N THR A 601 42.67 23.14 -18.04
CA THR A 601 43.14 21.81 -18.43
C THR A 601 42.05 20.94 -19.05
N ASN A 602 40.79 21.39 -19.07
CA ASN A 602 39.64 20.63 -19.57
C ASN A 602 39.44 19.29 -18.82
N GLU A 603 39.83 19.24 -17.54
CA GLU A 603 39.70 18.07 -16.69
C GLU A 603 38.52 18.22 -15.72
N TYR A 604 37.56 17.30 -15.82
CA TYR A 604 36.43 17.17 -14.92
C TYR A 604 36.71 16.10 -13.87
N THR A 605 36.37 16.40 -12.63
CA THR A 605 36.50 15.49 -11.47
C THR A 605 35.32 15.68 -10.52
N ILE A 606 35.16 14.80 -9.54
CA ILE A 606 34.15 15.03 -8.47
C ILE A 606 34.43 16.36 -7.74
N LYS A 607 35.69 16.81 -7.67
CA LYS A 607 36.07 18.09 -7.06
C LYS A 607 35.64 19.30 -7.88
N SER A 608 35.48 19.17 -9.19
CA SER A 608 34.86 20.22 -9.99
C SER A 608 33.36 20.31 -9.74
N ASP A 609 32.67 19.20 -9.47
CA ASP A 609 31.27 19.26 -9.02
C ASP A 609 31.12 19.84 -7.61
N VAL A 610 32.11 19.66 -6.72
CA VAL A 610 32.13 20.35 -5.41
C VAL A 610 32.20 21.86 -5.59
N TRP A 611 32.96 22.36 -6.57
CA TRP A 611 32.98 23.78 -6.90
C TRP A 611 31.60 24.28 -7.35
N SER A 612 30.96 23.58 -8.29
CA SER A 612 29.60 23.87 -8.75
C SER A 612 28.59 23.85 -7.61
N PHE A 613 28.74 22.89 -6.68
CA PHE A 613 27.89 22.78 -5.49
C PHE A 613 27.99 24.01 -4.58
N GLY A 614 29.18 24.62 -4.44
CA GLY A 614 29.33 25.88 -3.70
C GLY A 614 28.46 27.01 -4.27
N PHE A 615 28.37 27.10 -5.61
CA PHE A 615 27.45 28.04 -6.27
C PHE A 615 25.99 27.63 -6.14
N LEU A 616 25.68 26.34 -6.21
CA LEU A 616 24.33 25.84 -5.94
C LEU A 616 23.85 26.18 -4.52
N LEU A 617 24.72 26.07 -3.50
CA LEU A 617 24.41 26.51 -2.14
C LEU A 617 24.08 28.01 -2.11
N TYR A 618 24.82 28.82 -2.87
CA TYR A 618 24.56 30.25 -3.01
C TYR A 618 23.20 30.51 -3.67
N GLU A 619 22.85 29.79 -4.74
CA GLU A 619 21.53 29.87 -5.39
C GLU A 619 20.39 29.53 -4.40
N ILE A 620 20.56 28.45 -3.63
CA ILE A 620 19.55 27.92 -2.69
C ILE A 620 19.34 28.85 -1.50
N ILE A 621 20.42 29.30 -0.86
CA ILE A 621 20.35 30.07 0.39
C ILE A 621 19.88 31.51 0.14
N PHE A 622 20.25 32.09 -1.00
CA PHE A 622 19.94 33.49 -1.31
C PHE A 622 18.83 33.69 -2.32
N TYR A 623 18.26 32.60 -2.86
CA TYR A 623 17.25 32.69 -3.92
C TYR A 623 17.76 33.56 -5.06
N ILE A 624 18.95 33.25 -5.58
CA ILE A 624 19.60 34.00 -6.67
C ILE A 624 19.71 33.11 -7.90
N SER A 625 19.27 33.60 -9.06
CA SER A 625 19.21 32.81 -10.29
C SER A 625 20.50 32.79 -11.10
N ILE A 626 21.36 33.81 -10.96
CA ILE A 626 22.60 33.96 -11.74
C ILE A 626 23.70 34.52 -10.83
N PRO A 627 24.67 33.69 -10.41
CA PRO A 627 25.93 34.16 -9.85
C PRO A 627 26.60 35.10 -10.86
N TYR A 628 27.10 36.26 -10.41
CA TYR A 628 27.84 37.21 -11.27
C TYR A 628 27.01 37.96 -12.34
N LEU A 629 25.69 38.12 -12.17
CA LEU A 629 24.81 38.80 -13.14
C LEU A 629 25.36 40.14 -13.68
N GLN A 630 26.17 40.85 -12.90
CA GLN A 630 26.78 42.14 -13.24
C GLN A 630 28.01 42.05 -14.17
N TYR A 631 28.52 40.86 -14.47
CA TYR A 631 29.75 40.65 -15.24
C TYR A 631 29.46 39.92 -16.56
N SER A 632 30.18 40.29 -17.62
CA SER A 632 30.18 39.57 -18.88
C SER A 632 30.88 38.21 -18.75
N VAL A 633 30.60 37.29 -19.67
CA VAL A 633 31.24 35.96 -19.72
C VAL A 633 32.76 36.02 -19.62
N LYS A 634 33.39 36.96 -20.34
CA LYS A 634 34.84 37.15 -20.33
C LYS A 634 35.35 37.64 -18.98
N GLU A 635 34.62 38.53 -18.32
CA GLU A 635 34.96 39.04 -17.00
C GLU A 635 34.79 37.97 -15.92
N ILE A 636 33.76 37.12 -16.03
CA ILE A 636 33.55 35.97 -15.14
C ILE A 636 34.72 35.00 -15.25
N LEU A 637 35.10 34.63 -16.48
CA LEU A 637 36.25 33.74 -16.70
C LEU A 637 37.53 34.31 -16.09
N GLN A 638 37.82 35.59 -16.34
CA GLN A 638 39.00 36.24 -15.77
C GLN A 638 38.96 36.22 -14.23
N LYS A 639 37.81 36.55 -13.64
CA LYS A 639 37.61 36.52 -12.18
C LYS A 639 37.80 35.14 -11.59
N VAL A 640 37.25 34.10 -12.21
CA VAL A 640 37.41 32.71 -11.77
C VAL A 640 38.89 32.30 -11.83
N LEU A 641 39.60 32.64 -12.90
CA LEU A 641 41.04 32.38 -13.04
C LEU A 641 41.89 33.15 -12.02
N ASP A 642 41.47 34.37 -11.67
CA ASP A 642 42.12 35.21 -10.66
C ASP A 642 41.80 34.77 -9.22
N GLY A 643 40.92 33.77 -9.03
CA GLY A 643 40.51 33.26 -7.72
C GLY A 643 39.51 34.16 -6.99
N TYR A 644 38.76 34.99 -7.71
CA TYR A 644 37.70 35.81 -7.14
C TYR A 644 36.60 34.92 -6.55
N GLN A 645 36.18 35.24 -5.33
CA GLN A 645 35.04 34.61 -4.66
C GLN A 645 33.92 35.64 -4.53
N LEU A 646 32.66 35.18 -4.62
CA LEU A 646 31.50 36.03 -4.37
C LEU A 646 31.54 36.58 -2.96
N GLU A 647 31.15 37.84 -2.78
CA GLU A 647 31.05 38.45 -1.46
C GLU A 647 29.94 37.81 -0.62
N LYS A 648 30.18 37.77 0.70
CA LYS A 648 29.18 37.31 1.67
C LYS A 648 27.95 38.22 1.63
N PRO A 649 26.74 37.68 1.38
CA PRO A 649 25.51 38.47 1.49
C PRO A 649 25.20 38.87 2.93
N ASN A 650 24.59 40.04 3.13
CA ASN A 650 24.41 40.68 4.45
C ASN A 650 23.70 39.79 5.48
N ASP A 651 22.73 38.98 5.05
CA ASP A 651 21.90 38.14 5.92
C ASP A 651 22.38 36.68 5.99
N CYS A 652 23.58 36.37 5.49
CA CYS A 652 24.14 35.03 5.54
C CYS A 652 24.74 34.69 6.90
N HIS A 653 24.36 33.53 7.46
CA HIS A 653 25.06 32.96 8.61
C HIS A 653 26.50 32.58 8.22
N GLU A 654 27.48 33.00 9.03
CA GLU A 654 28.92 32.84 8.73
C GLU A 654 29.28 31.42 8.31
N GLN A 655 28.74 30.43 9.03
CA GLN A 655 29.02 29.02 8.82
C GLN A 655 28.64 28.51 7.42
N TYR A 656 27.56 29.02 6.82
CA TYR A 656 27.16 28.61 5.46
C TYR A 656 28.09 29.20 4.40
N TYR A 657 28.49 30.46 4.58
CA TYR A 657 29.42 31.13 3.69
C TYR A 657 30.82 30.51 3.76
N GLU A 658 31.30 30.14 4.96
CA GLU A 658 32.57 29.41 5.12
C GLU A 658 32.59 28.09 4.35
N ILE A 659 31.47 27.36 4.32
CA ILE A 659 31.33 26.14 3.52
C ILE A 659 31.42 26.47 2.02
N MET A 660 30.72 27.51 1.54
CA MET A 660 30.82 27.93 0.14
C MET A 660 32.26 28.29 -0.24
N CYS A 661 32.95 29.08 0.58
CA CYS A 661 34.36 29.43 0.39
C CYS A 661 35.28 28.20 0.38
N SER A 662 34.98 27.17 1.18
CA SER A 662 35.74 25.92 1.16
C SER A 662 35.52 25.11 -0.13
N CYS A 663 34.37 25.25 -0.79
CA CYS A 663 34.10 24.66 -2.10
C CYS A 663 34.83 25.43 -3.23
N TRP A 664 35.01 26.75 -3.06
CA TRP A 664 35.64 27.64 -4.05
C TRP A 664 37.16 27.77 -3.88
N GLN A 665 37.84 26.72 -3.43
CA GLN A 665 39.30 26.71 -3.39
C GLN A 665 39.87 26.50 -4.80
N ASN A 666 40.83 27.32 -5.21
CA ASN A 666 41.45 27.22 -6.53
C ASN A 666 42.12 25.86 -6.75
N ASN A 667 42.82 25.34 -5.73
CA ASN A 667 43.33 23.97 -5.77
C ASN A 667 42.19 22.99 -5.45
N SER A 668 41.87 22.09 -6.39
CA SER A 668 40.84 21.07 -6.26
C SER A 668 41.03 20.16 -5.05
N ASP A 669 42.28 19.87 -4.67
CA ASP A 669 42.60 18.97 -3.56
C ASP A 669 42.24 19.57 -2.19
N ASN A 670 42.21 20.91 -2.10
CA ASN A 670 41.85 21.64 -0.89
C ASN A 670 40.33 21.73 -0.70
N ARG A 671 39.53 21.40 -1.72
CA ARG A 671 38.07 21.40 -1.60
C ARG A 671 37.63 20.21 -0.75
N PRO A 672 36.54 20.32 0.02
CA PRO A 672 36.02 19.18 0.79
C PRO A 672 35.53 18.05 -0.14
N THR A 673 35.26 16.87 0.42
CA THR A 673 34.48 15.84 -0.27
C THR A 673 33.00 16.04 0.02
N PHE A 674 32.12 15.49 -0.82
CA PHE A 674 30.68 15.48 -0.52
C PHE A 674 30.37 14.78 0.82
N GLN A 675 31.13 13.75 1.20
CA GLN A 675 31.01 13.12 2.52
C GLN A 675 31.32 14.09 3.67
N THR A 676 32.36 14.91 3.54
CA THR A 676 32.68 15.94 4.55
C THR A 676 31.59 17.01 4.62
N LEU A 677 31.03 17.41 3.47
CA LEU A 677 29.93 18.35 3.41
C LEU A 677 28.67 17.79 4.08
N PHE A 678 28.34 16.52 3.84
CA PHE A 678 27.23 15.81 4.49
C PHE A 678 27.33 15.90 6.01
N THR A 679 28.48 15.54 6.58
CA THR A 679 28.69 15.58 8.04
C THR A 679 28.43 16.97 8.61
N ARG A 680 28.90 18.04 7.95
CA ARG A 680 28.70 19.42 8.42
C ARG A 680 27.23 19.83 8.39
N PHE A 681 26.51 19.56 7.29
CA PHE A 681 25.10 19.93 7.18
C PHE A 681 24.19 19.09 8.10
N ASP A 682 24.50 17.81 8.29
CA ASP A 682 23.81 16.94 9.25
C ASP A 682 23.99 17.44 10.70
N GLU A 683 25.18 17.93 11.06
CA GLU A 683 25.41 18.58 12.37
C GLU A 683 24.57 19.86 12.54
N PHE A 684 24.43 20.69 11.50
CA PHE A 684 23.58 21.89 11.56
C PHE A 684 22.10 21.54 11.76
N ILE A 685 21.62 20.52 11.06
CA ILE A 685 20.25 20.03 11.23
C ILE A 685 20.02 19.54 12.67
N LYS A 686 20.95 18.76 13.23
CA LYS A 686 20.88 18.28 14.61
C LYS A 686 20.86 19.42 15.62
N GLN A 687 21.65 20.47 15.41
CA GLN A 687 21.66 21.65 16.27
C GLN A 687 20.32 22.40 16.23
N LEU A 688 19.71 22.53 15.05
CA LEU A 688 18.38 23.12 14.91
C LEU A 688 17.32 22.29 15.63
N ASP A 689 17.34 20.96 15.45
CA ASP A 689 16.43 20.03 16.14
C ASP A 689 16.55 20.13 17.68
N LEU A 690 17.77 20.21 18.22
CA LEU A 690 18.01 20.30 19.66
C LEU A 690 17.55 21.65 20.24
N ASN A 691 17.68 22.73 19.49
CA ASN A 691 17.22 24.06 19.92
C ASN A 691 15.69 24.13 19.97
N ASP A 692 14.99 23.41 19.09
CA ASP A 692 13.53 23.26 19.15
C ASP A 692 13.07 22.39 20.34
N GLU A 693 13.84 21.35 20.72
CA GLU A 693 13.55 20.48 21.88
C GLU A 693 13.82 21.15 23.23
N ASN A 694 14.83 22.02 23.34
CA ASN A 694 15.17 22.72 24.59
C ASN A 694 14.12 23.74 25.06
N GLY A 695 13.13 24.08 24.22
CA GLY A 695 11.94 24.83 24.64
C GLY A 695 10.85 23.97 25.32
N ILE A 696 11.02 22.64 25.39
CA ILE A 696 9.96 21.67 25.77
C ILE A 696 10.35 20.83 27.01
N TYR A 697 11.56 20.98 27.56
CA TYR A 697 11.92 20.36 28.84
C TYR A 697 11.37 21.17 30.04
N THR A 698 10.09 21.05 30.31
CA THR A 698 9.64 20.99 31.72
C THR A 698 9.65 19.54 32.14
N GLU A 699 10.55 19.21 33.07
CA GLU A 699 10.64 17.92 33.75
C GLU A 699 9.25 17.42 34.18
N VAL A 700 8.95 16.15 33.88
CA VAL A 700 7.85 15.39 34.51
C VAL A 700 8.41 14.61 35.68
#